data_AF-A0A1V9ZN08-F1
#
_entry.id   AF-A0A1V9ZN08-F1
#
_cell.length_a   1.000
_cell.length_b   1.000
_cell.length_c   1.000
_cell.angle_alpha   90.00
_cell.angle_beta   90.00
_cell.angle_gamma   90.00
#
_symmetry.space_group_name_H-M   'P 1'
#
loop_
_entity.id
_entity.type
_entity.pdbx_description
1 polymer ?
#
loop_
_entity_poly.entity_id
_entity_poly.type
_entity_poly.pdbx_seq_one_letter_code
_entity_poly.pdbx_strand_id
1 'polypeptide(L)'
;MTLLGWYQGAWALCTYALFVSDVFRSGFGIEFTHRPMIEPHIFSDDGPYNYVVATVTVAGPTAPVDLGYYTSHPSALGLQAAAALLPLSPKPPTAAADLFSYLDAMATHLGSYGASPWNMRSHVQAAVRANANAYFEGNGLLGGMTDSNVSRTTWVVHFDQLNGTTGELCNDANDRPLFCEKTWAYCSWIQQRPRGSGTDVCDAENLWTAIEANAAALLAQYPGTTVDVTTIESESDPITYSGSGVLLSRSTYDVLVLSRVRRCGVAGHCTTSVVHDYRYEGSIAVTDVEEWFSTVRLLRVTGQSYNVLRFLSLVIGAYTSAGAKSVYGRVCEALSVLHRIPPQVVVYGSWIPLLCYTLALMIDATMFHGIQWRTLGAASGADWVQLAATHMRNVWLMALLIRIAVFFRIGSTWNTRTEWWGVKGHVYGLVSALSFLFIVKDPPPASSLVASWEIEASTAVALIHPNVFTAWNTKMSGLYEEGMAILVVLGLACGGAFFYWLGPRCCDGFKRGPHVQTMPLLFFAKTTSIPASAGVLWDATFLSVSWDADIFLPRAAFGKEHEKDRHRLLNLVALTDPLNYLWLHFHATRIALNKYRIEGTKEVFWHPQPEHKVNADRDDKDKATLIATALIKRLSWRDWIDCR
;
A
#
# COMPACT_ATOMS: atom_id res chain seq x y z
N MET A 1 43.81 9.33 -7.62
CA MET A 1 42.51 8.72 -7.29
C MET A 1 42.63 7.23 -7.49
N THR A 2 42.43 6.41 -6.46
CA THR A 2 42.46 4.95 -6.56
C THR A 2 41.21 4.44 -7.31
N LEU A 3 41.26 3.24 -7.89
CA LEU A 3 40.09 2.55 -8.45
C LEU A 3 38.93 2.45 -7.43
N LEU A 4 39.24 2.54 -6.13
CA LEU A 4 38.25 2.53 -5.07
C LEU A 4 37.46 3.86 -4.96
N GLY A 5 38.05 4.99 -5.38
CA GLY A 5 37.43 6.31 -5.24
C GLY A 5 36.43 6.66 -6.35
N TRP A 6 36.58 6.13 -7.57
CA TRP A 6 35.65 6.45 -8.67
C TRP A 6 34.31 5.73 -8.53
N TYR A 7 34.30 4.48 -8.05
CA TYR A 7 33.02 3.77 -7.84
C TYR A 7 32.20 4.45 -6.75
N GLN A 8 32.84 4.93 -5.67
CA GLN A 8 32.17 5.63 -4.58
C GLN A 8 31.54 6.94 -5.07
N GLY A 9 32.29 7.71 -5.86
CA GLY A 9 31.78 8.91 -6.50
C GLY A 9 30.61 8.62 -7.44
N ALA A 10 30.72 7.57 -8.26
CA ALA A 10 29.65 7.15 -9.15
C ALA A 10 28.39 6.73 -8.39
N TRP A 11 28.53 5.95 -7.31
CA TRP A 11 27.40 5.56 -6.45
C TRP A 11 26.75 6.75 -5.76
N ALA A 12 27.54 7.68 -5.22
CA ALA A 12 27.00 8.90 -4.61
C ALA A 12 26.20 9.71 -5.63
N LEU A 13 26.73 9.89 -6.84
CA LEU A 13 26.01 10.57 -7.93
C LEU A 13 24.73 9.82 -8.33
N CYS A 14 24.77 8.49 -8.43
CA CYS A 14 23.57 7.68 -8.67
C CYS A 14 22.53 7.86 -7.57
N THR A 15 22.93 7.88 -6.29
CA THR A 15 22.00 8.12 -5.17
C THR A 15 21.41 9.53 -5.21
N TYR A 16 22.20 10.56 -5.53
CA TYR A 16 21.69 11.91 -5.73
C TYR A 16 20.74 12.00 -6.93
N ALA A 17 21.04 11.31 -8.03
CA ALA A 17 20.17 11.24 -9.20
C ALA A 17 18.83 10.56 -8.85
N LEU A 18 18.87 9.42 -8.17
CA LEU A 18 17.67 8.72 -7.69
C LEU A 18 16.82 9.63 -6.79
N PHE A 19 17.47 10.35 -5.87
CA PHE A 19 16.82 11.31 -4.97
C PHE A 19 16.15 12.50 -5.69
N VAL A 20 16.81 13.08 -6.69
CA VAL A 20 16.25 14.19 -7.49
C VAL A 20 15.13 13.69 -8.43
N SER A 21 15.09 12.38 -8.71
CA SER A 21 14.13 11.76 -9.61
C SER A 21 12.94 11.05 -8.94
N ASP A 22 12.81 11.13 -7.61
CA ASP A 22 11.87 10.26 -6.87
C ASP A 22 10.42 10.39 -7.33
N VAL A 23 9.93 11.63 -7.51
CA VAL A 23 8.57 11.87 -8.03
C VAL A 23 8.40 11.46 -9.49
N PHE A 24 9.42 11.65 -10.32
CA PHE A 24 9.36 11.23 -11.73
C PHE A 24 9.30 9.71 -11.88
N ARG A 25 9.99 9.00 -10.98
CA ARG A 25 10.06 7.53 -10.98
C ARG A 25 8.82 6.89 -10.35
N SER A 26 8.32 7.46 -9.25
CA SER A 26 7.21 6.87 -8.50
C SER A 26 5.83 7.42 -8.91
N GLY A 27 5.79 8.55 -9.63
CA GLY A 27 4.58 9.22 -10.07
C GLY A 27 4.09 10.32 -9.11
N PHE A 28 3.22 11.19 -9.61
CA PHE A 28 2.64 12.30 -8.84
C PHE A 28 1.45 11.88 -7.96
N GLY A 29 0.78 10.79 -8.31
CA GLY A 29 -0.48 10.35 -7.69
C GLY A 29 -1.30 9.60 -8.72
N ILE A 30 -2.51 9.21 -8.34
CA ILE A 30 -3.49 8.60 -9.23
C ILE A 30 -4.42 9.73 -9.68
N GLU A 31 -4.25 10.20 -10.92
CA GLU A 31 -5.10 11.25 -11.50
C GLU A 31 -6.45 10.68 -11.97
N PHE A 32 -6.39 9.48 -12.55
CA PHE A 32 -7.56 8.73 -13.00
C PHE A 32 -7.37 7.27 -12.61
N THR A 33 -8.44 6.63 -12.14
CA THR A 33 -8.41 5.18 -11.84
C THR A 33 -8.32 4.32 -13.10
N HIS A 34 -8.59 4.88 -14.28
CA HIS A 34 -8.76 4.17 -15.56
C HIS A 34 -9.85 3.09 -15.53
N ARG A 35 -10.75 3.16 -14.55
CA ARG A 35 -11.87 2.26 -14.37
C ARG A 35 -13.16 2.92 -14.85
N PRO A 36 -14.11 2.17 -15.43
CA PRO A 36 -15.43 2.70 -15.76
C PRO A 36 -16.13 3.16 -14.48
N MET A 37 -16.52 4.43 -14.45
CA MET A 37 -17.30 5.00 -13.34
C MET A 37 -18.75 4.56 -13.50
N ILE A 38 -19.29 3.91 -12.47
CA ILE A 38 -20.68 3.45 -12.38
C ILE A 38 -21.54 4.58 -11.82
N GLU A 39 -21.10 5.16 -10.70
CA GLU A 39 -21.68 6.32 -10.01
C GLU A 39 -20.53 7.21 -9.52
N PRO A 40 -20.79 8.46 -9.09
CA PRO A 40 -19.73 9.30 -8.52
C PRO A 40 -18.99 8.56 -7.39
N HIS A 41 -17.67 8.41 -7.54
CA HIS A 41 -16.78 7.66 -6.63
C HIS A 41 -16.99 6.14 -6.59
N ILE A 42 -17.84 5.57 -7.44
CA ILE A 42 -18.07 4.13 -7.53
C ILE A 42 -17.63 3.67 -8.92
N PHE A 43 -16.65 2.77 -8.95
CA PHE A 43 -16.02 2.28 -10.17
C PHE A 43 -16.22 0.78 -10.30
N SER A 44 -16.37 0.30 -11.54
CA SER A 44 -16.20 -1.12 -11.82
C SER A 44 -14.73 -1.45 -11.65
N ASP A 45 -14.44 -2.41 -10.79
CA ASP A 45 -13.10 -2.86 -10.49
C ASP A 45 -12.74 -4.02 -11.44
N ASP A 46 -13.65 -4.98 -11.59
CA ASP A 46 -13.63 -6.05 -12.58
C ASP A 46 -15.05 -6.38 -13.09
N GLY A 47 -15.15 -6.91 -14.32
CA GLY A 47 -16.41 -7.36 -14.91
C GLY A 47 -17.34 -6.22 -15.36
N PRO A 48 -18.63 -6.53 -15.65
CA PRO A 48 -19.28 -7.83 -15.49
C PRO A 48 -18.78 -8.85 -16.53
N TYR A 49 -18.24 -9.96 -16.05
CA TYR A 49 -17.95 -11.15 -16.85
C TYR A 49 -19.19 -12.03 -16.92
N ASN A 50 -19.36 -12.75 -18.03
CA ASN A 50 -20.48 -13.65 -18.22
C ASN A 50 -20.03 -14.96 -18.89
N TYR A 51 -20.51 -16.09 -18.37
CA TYR A 51 -20.09 -17.38 -18.91
C TYR A 51 -21.06 -18.51 -18.52
N VAL A 52 -21.07 -19.56 -19.34
CA VAL A 52 -21.80 -20.79 -19.06
C VAL A 52 -20.95 -21.67 -18.15
N VAL A 53 -21.46 -22.00 -16.96
CA VAL A 53 -20.77 -22.92 -16.03
C VAL A 53 -21.08 -24.37 -16.39
N ALA A 54 -22.36 -24.67 -16.64
CA ALA A 54 -22.76 -26.00 -17.04
C ALA A 54 -24.06 -25.97 -17.85
N THR A 55 -24.13 -26.85 -18.85
CA THR A 55 -25.40 -27.29 -19.44
C THR A 55 -25.53 -28.77 -19.17
N VAL A 56 -26.59 -29.14 -18.46
CA VAL A 56 -26.77 -30.51 -17.96
C VAL A 56 -28.11 -31.04 -18.42
N THR A 57 -28.09 -32.24 -18.97
CA THR A 57 -29.29 -32.98 -19.38
C THR A 57 -29.50 -34.16 -18.45
N VAL A 58 -30.64 -34.85 -18.57
CA VAL A 58 -30.88 -36.12 -17.85
C VAL A 58 -29.79 -37.17 -18.13
N ALA A 59 -29.11 -37.10 -19.28
CA ALA A 59 -28.01 -37.99 -19.64
C ALA A 59 -26.65 -37.57 -19.03
N GLY A 60 -26.60 -36.42 -18.34
CA GLY A 60 -25.39 -35.84 -17.76
C GLY A 60 -24.98 -34.50 -18.41
N PRO A 61 -23.81 -33.96 -18.02
CA PRO A 61 -23.27 -32.71 -18.53
C PRO A 61 -22.89 -32.82 -20.01
N THR A 62 -23.14 -31.76 -20.79
CA THR A 62 -22.78 -31.71 -22.22
C THR A 62 -21.29 -31.44 -22.46
N ALA A 63 -20.58 -30.96 -21.44
CA ALA A 63 -19.15 -30.65 -21.45
C ALA A 63 -18.53 -30.96 -20.08
N PRO A 64 -17.19 -31.09 -19.97
CA PRO A 64 -16.52 -31.19 -18.67
C PRO A 64 -16.91 -30.02 -17.76
N VAL A 65 -17.32 -30.32 -16.53
CA VAL A 65 -17.75 -29.31 -15.55
C VAL A 65 -16.76 -29.28 -14.39
N ASP A 66 -16.34 -28.08 -14.01
CA ASP A 66 -15.62 -27.86 -12.76
C ASP A 66 -16.61 -27.79 -11.59
N LEU A 67 -16.57 -28.80 -10.72
CA LEU A 67 -17.42 -28.86 -9.52
C LEU A 67 -17.06 -27.79 -8.48
N GLY A 68 -15.92 -27.11 -8.63
CA GLY A 68 -15.54 -25.95 -7.85
C GLY A 68 -16.63 -24.88 -7.83
N TYR A 69 -17.31 -24.64 -8.95
CA TYR A 69 -18.41 -23.67 -9.05
C TYR A 69 -19.63 -23.96 -8.16
N TYR A 70 -19.72 -25.14 -7.56
CA TYR A 70 -20.81 -25.50 -6.65
C TYR A 70 -20.30 -25.72 -5.22
N THR A 71 -18.99 -25.68 -4.99
CA THR A 71 -18.37 -26.06 -3.72
C THR A 71 -17.45 -24.97 -3.14
N SER A 72 -16.45 -24.52 -3.90
CA SER A 72 -15.36 -23.68 -3.39
C SER A 72 -15.16 -22.37 -4.14
N HIS A 73 -15.74 -22.23 -5.34
CA HIS A 73 -15.67 -20.99 -6.12
C HIS A 73 -16.49 -19.89 -5.44
N PRO A 74 -16.04 -18.62 -5.47
CA PRO A 74 -16.78 -17.51 -4.88
C PRO A 74 -18.25 -17.38 -5.27
N SER A 75 -18.61 -17.56 -6.54
CA SER A 75 -20.02 -17.54 -6.99
C SER A 75 -20.83 -18.75 -6.56
N ALA A 76 -20.23 -19.76 -5.93
CA ALA A 76 -20.98 -20.84 -5.30
C ALA A 76 -21.68 -20.38 -4.01
N LEU A 77 -21.18 -19.30 -3.37
CA LEU A 77 -21.63 -18.88 -2.04
C LEU A 77 -23.11 -18.50 -2.01
N GLY A 78 -23.59 -17.76 -3.03
CA GLY A 78 -25.02 -17.41 -3.13
C GLY A 78 -25.91 -18.64 -3.24
N LEU A 79 -25.54 -19.59 -4.10
CA LEU A 79 -26.28 -20.85 -4.28
C LEU A 79 -26.27 -21.70 -3.00
N GLN A 80 -25.12 -21.82 -2.34
CA GLN A 80 -25.00 -22.56 -1.08
C GLN A 80 -25.81 -21.92 0.04
N ALA A 81 -25.80 -20.58 0.13
CA ALA A 81 -26.60 -19.85 1.10
C ALA A 81 -28.11 -20.08 0.88
N ALA A 82 -28.57 -20.05 -0.38
CA ALA A 82 -29.94 -20.36 -0.73
C ALA A 82 -30.29 -21.84 -0.44
N ALA A 83 -29.40 -22.77 -0.74
CA ALA A 83 -29.57 -24.20 -0.48
C ALA A 83 -29.73 -24.50 1.02
N ALA A 84 -28.94 -23.83 1.86
CA ALA A 84 -28.93 -24.02 3.31
C ALA A 84 -30.24 -23.58 4.00
N LEU A 85 -31.07 -22.76 3.34
CA LEU A 85 -32.41 -22.41 3.83
C LEU A 85 -33.46 -23.49 3.57
N LEU A 86 -33.19 -24.41 2.64
CA LEU A 86 -34.15 -25.44 2.25
C LEU A 86 -34.29 -26.50 3.35
N PRO A 87 -35.51 -26.96 3.69
CA PRO A 87 -35.73 -28.00 4.71
C PRO A 87 -34.98 -29.31 4.43
N LEU A 88 -34.76 -29.59 3.14
CA LEU A 88 -33.94 -30.70 2.64
C LEU A 88 -32.82 -30.12 1.77
N SER A 89 -31.88 -29.41 2.39
CA SER A 89 -30.73 -28.80 1.71
C SER A 89 -30.04 -29.83 0.79
N PRO A 90 -30.08 -29.64 -0.55
CA PRO A 90 -29.35 -30.48 -1.48
C PRO A 90 -27.86 -30.36 -1.16
N LYS A 91 -27.17 -31.50 -1.04
CA LYS A 91 -25.71 -31.48 -0.81
C LYS A 91 -25.02 -31.08 -2.12
N PRO A 92 -23.97 -30.24 -2.08
CA PRO A 92 -23.16 -29.95 -3.24
C PRO A 92 -22.69 -31.24 -3.93
N PRO A 93 -22.67 -31.27 -5.28
CA PRO A 93 -22.33 -32.47 -6.03
C PRO A 93 -20.85 -32.83 -5.82
N THR A 94 -20.58 -34.11 -5.53
CA THR A 94 -19.21 -34.65 -5.45
C THR A 94 -18.76 -35.31 -6.75
N ALA A 95 -19.70 -35.63 -7.65
CA ALA A 95 -19.45 -36.14 -8.98
C ALA A 95 -20.32 -35.42 -10.02
N ALA A 96 -19.81 -35.31 -11.25
CA ALA A 96 -20.52 -34.64 -12.35
C ALA A 96 -21.86 -35.31 -12.72
N ALA A 97 -22.01 -36.61 -12.42
CA ALA A 97 -23.26 -37.35 -12.62
C ALA A 97 -24.40 -36.87 -11.72
N ASP A 98 -24.08 -36.37 -10.52
CA ASP A 98 -25.07 -35.90 -9.54
C ASP A 98 -25.48 -34.44 -9.77
N LEU A 99 -24.85 -33.76 -10.72
CA LEU A 99 -25.06 -32.33 -10.95
C LEU A 99 -26.49 -32.03 -11.44
N PHE A 100 -27.05 -32.89 -12.31
CA PHE A 100 -28.41 -32.69 -12.82
C PHE A 100 -29.44 -32.73 -11.68
N SER A 101 -29.37 -33.77 -10.84
CA SER A 101 -30.31 -33.95 -9.73
C SER A 101 -30.15 -32.83 -8.68
N TYR A 102 -28.92 -32.40 -8.42
CA TYR A 102 -28.64 -31.26 -7.55
C TYR A 102 -29.30 -29.96 -8.07
N LEU A 103 -29.05 -29.60 -9.33
CA LEU A 103 -29.57 -28.34 -9.90
C LEU A 103 -31.09 -28.36 -10.10
N ASP A 104 -31.66 -29.50 -10.52
CA ASP A 104 -33.11 -29.63 -10.65
C ASP A 104 -33.82 -29.57 -9.30
N ALA A 105 -33.26 -30.21 -8.27
CA ALA A 105 -33.77 -30.11 -6.90
C ALA A 105 -33.68 -28.67 -6.38
N MET A 106 -32.56 -27.97 -6.60
CA MET A 106 -32.40 -26.57 -6.24
C MET A 106 -33.44 -25.68 -6.91
N ALA A 107 -33.59 -25.77 -8.24
CA ALA A 107 -34.57 -24.98 -8.98
C ALA A 107 -36.00 -25.27 -8.55
N THR A 108 -36.34 -26.54 -8.30
CA THR A 108 -37.67 -26.95 -7.83
C THR A 108 -37.97 -26.38 -6.44
N HIS A 109 -37.07 -26.59 -5.48
CA HIS A 109 -37.30 -26.20 -4.10
C HIS A 109 -37.32 -24.69 -3.92
N LEU A 110 -36.41 -23.96 -4.60
CA LEU A 110 -36.41 -22.50 -4.57
C LEU A 110 -37.66 -21.93 -5.21
N GLY A 111 -38.14 -22.49 -6.33
CA GLY A 111 -39.37 -22.03 -6.99
C GLY A 111 -40.64 -22.21 -6.16
N SER A 112 -40.60 -23.06 -5.13
CA SER A 112 -41.72 -23.30 -4.20
C SER A 112 -41.48 -22.79 -2.78
N TYR A 113 -40.34 -22.16 -2.50
CA TYR A 113 -39.94 -21.81 -1.13
C TYR A 113 -40.86 -20.74 -0.52
N GLY A 114 -41.30 -19.77 -1.34
CA GLY A 114 -42.33 -18.79 -0.98
C GLY A 114 -41.92 -17.87 0.17
N ALA A 115 -41.12 -16.84 -0.11
CA ALA A 115 -40.81 -15.81 0.87
C ALA A 115 -42.00 -14.87 1.08
N SER A 116 -42.94 -15.28 1.93
CA SER A 116 -43.66 -14.45 2.90
C SER A 116 -45.13 -14.87 3.07
N PRO A 117 -45.64 -14.98 4.31
CA PRO A 117 -47.08 -15.06 4.60
C PRO A 117 -47.90 -13.85 4.13
N TRP A 118 -47.25 -12.77 3.67
CA TRP A 118 -47.85 -11.49 3.29
C TRP A 118 -48.01 -11.27 1.78
N ASN A 119 -48.01 -12.36 0.98
CA ASN A 119 -48.82 -12.56 -0.25
C ASN A 119 -48.86 -11.47 -1.35
N MET A 120 -47.90 -10.54 -1.43
CA MET A 120 -47.85 -9.51 -2.49
C MET A 120 -46.71 -9.71 -3.51
N ARG A 121 -45.88 -10.76 -3.35
CA ARG A 121 -44.76 -11.07 -4.26
C ARG A 121 -44.93 -12.50 -4.77
N SER A 122 -44.97 -12.66 -6.09
CA SER A 122 -45.13 -13.94 -6.78
C SER A 122 -43.80 -14.58 -7.20
N HIS A 123 -42.76 -13.79 -7.40
CA HIS A 123 -41.48 -14.21 -7.96
C HIS A 123 -40.37 -14.25 -6.91
N VAL A 124 -40.32 -13.31 -5.97
CA VAL A 124 -39.30 -13.30 -4.90
C VAL A 124 -39.49 -14.50 -3.97
N GLN A 125 -38.51 -15.39 -3.96
CA GLN A 125 -38.59 -16.66 -3.23
C GLN A 125 -37.85 -16.65 -1.90
N ALA A 126 -36.73 -15.93 -1.78
CA ALA A 126 -35.95 -15.86 -0.55
C ALA A 126 -35.04 -14.65 -0.52
N ALA A 127 -34.79 -14.15 0.70
CA ALA A 127 -33.71 -13.23 0.98
C ALA A 127 -32.85 -13.85 2.08
N VAL A 128 -31.56 -14.01 1.79
CA VAL A 128 -30.63 -14.73 2.65
C VAL A 128 -29.47 -13.83 2.97
N ARG A 129 -28.99 -13.93 4.20
CA ARG A 129 -27.74 -13.35 4.60
C ARG A 129 -26.77 -14.46 4.91
N ALA A 130 -25.62 -14.42 4.24
CA ALA A 130 -24.59 -15.43 4.33
C ALA A 130 -23.33 -14.83 4.93
N ASN A 131 -22.62 -15.59 5.74
CA ASN A 131 -21.27 -15.28 6.16
C ASN A 131 -20.33 -16.30 5.52
N ALA A 132 -19.30 -15.82 4.84
CA ALA A 132 -18.30 -16.65 4.18
C ALA A 132 -16.90 -16.22 4.58
N ASN A 133 -15.93 -17.13 4.51
CA ASN A 133 -14.53 -16.75 4.67
C ASN A 133 -14.14 -15.79 3.53
N ALA A 134 -13.40 -14.72 3.84
CA ALA A 134 -12.95 -13.77 2.81
C ALA A 134 -12.11 -14.51 1.75
N TYR A 135 -12.61 -14.46 0.52
CA TYR A 135 -11.87 -14.87 -0.68
C TYR A 135 -11.31 -13.64 -1.41
N PHE A 136 -11.26 -12.46 -0.78
CA PHE A 136 -10.55 -11.32 -1.36
C PHE A 136 -9.05 -11.59 -1.38
N GLU A 137 -8.32 -10.93 -2.29
CA GLU A 137 -6.85 -11.01 -2.38
C GLU A 137 -6.20 -11.06 -0.98
N GLY A 138 -5.48 -12.14 -0.70
CA GLY A 138 -4.76 -12.31 0.55
C GLY A 138 -3.56 -11.36 0.56
N ASN A 139 -3.38 -10.59 1.64
CA ASN A 139 -2.23 -9.70 1.76
C ASN A 139 -0.95 -10.48 2.16
N GLY A 140 -0.52 -11.45 1.35
CA GLY A 140 0.67 -12.25 1.61
C GLY A 140 0.71 -12.90 3.01
N LEU A 141 1.92 -13.05 3.54
CA LEU A 141 2.18 -13.64 4.87
C LEU A 141 1.46 -12.90 6.02
N LEU A 142 1.21 -11.59 5.87
CA LEU A 142 0.55 -10.77 6.88
C LEU A 142 -0.98 -10.84 6.81
N GLY A 143 -1.54 -11.07 5.62
CA GLY A 143 -2.98 -11.14 5.37
C GLY A 143 -3.63 -12.38 5.97
N GLY A 144 -2.91 -13.50 6.02
CA GLY A 144 -3.37 -14.72 6.69
C GLY A 144 -3.50 -14.60 8.22
N MET A 145 -3.00 -13.50 8.82
CA MET A 145 -3.19 -13.21 10.24
C MET A 145 -4.47 -12.41 10.52
N THR A 146 -5.15 -11.94 9.47
CA THR A 146 -6.39 -11.18 9.56
C THR A 146 -7.47 -11.89 8.73
N ASP A 147 -7.95 -13.04 9.22
CA ASP A 147 -9.15 -13.66 8.68
C ASP A 147 -10.32 -12.66 8.82
N SER A 148 -10.80 -12.19 7.68
CA SER A 148 -12.04 -11.42 7.62
C SER A 148 -13.12 -12.36 7.12
N ASN A 149 -14.23 -12.42 7.85
CA ASN A 149 -15.43 -13.06 7.33
C ASN A 149 -16.21 -11.99 6.58
N VAL A 150 -16.68 -12.32 5.37
CA VAL A 150 -17.44 -11.42 4.52
C VAL A 150 -18.89 -11.83 4.59
N SER A 151 -19.72 -10.89 5.00
CA SER A 151 -21.16 -11.06 4.90
C SER A 151 -21.63 -10.72 3.49
N ARG A 152 -22.57 -11.50 2.98
CA ARG A 152 -23.20 -11.33 1.66
C ARG A 152 -24.70 -11.35 1.80
N THR A 153 -25.37 -10.48 1.05
CA THR A 153 -26.82 -10.53 0.88
C THR A 153 -27.11 -11.29 -0.39
N THR A 154 -27.93 -12.33 -0.30
CA THR A 154 -28.35 -13.15 -1.43
C THR A 154 -29.86 -12.99 -1.64
N TRP A 155 -30.27 -12.73 -2.87
CA TRP A 155 -31.65 -12.52 -3.28
C TRP A 155 -32.03 -13.54 -4.33
N VAL A 156 -33.10 -14.29 -4.06
CA VAL A 156 -33.57 -15.38 -4.94
C VAL A 156 -34.91 -15.00 -5.53
N VAL A 157 -34.99 -15.01 -6.85
CA VAL A 157 -36.22 -14.75 -7.61
C VAL A 157 -36.44 -15.89 -8.60
N HIS A 158 -37.69 -16.32 -8.73
CA HIS A 158 -38.09 -17.40 -9.63
C HIS A 158 -39.25 -16.96 -10.53
N PHE A 159 -39.06 -17.14 -11.83
CA PHE A 159 -40.07 -16.92 -12.86
C PHE A 159 -40.48 -18.28 -13.44
N ASP A 160 -41.74 -18.64 -13.26
CA ASP A 160 -42.34 -19.83 -13.89
C ASP A 160 -42.75 -19.47 -15.32
N GLN A 161 -42.39 -20.32 -16.29
CA GLN A 161 -42.76 -20.14 -17.71
C GLN A 161 -42.41 -18.76 -18.31
N LEU A 162 -41.17 -18.32 -18.14
CA LEU A 162 -40.68 -17.07 -18.73
C LEU A 162 -40.77 -17.13 -20.26
N ASN A 163 -41.46 -16.18 -20.89
CA ASN A 163 -41.72 -16.19 -22.33
C ASN A 163 -40.55 -15.64 -23.18
N GLY A 164 -39.52 -15.09 -22.52
CA GLY A 164 -38.38 -14.48 -23.19
C GLY A 164 -38.72 -13.14 -23.86
N THR A 165 -39.79 -12.48 -23.42
CA THR A 165 -40.15 -11.14 -23.90
C THR A 165 -39.28 -10.09 -23.20
N THR A 166 -38.88 -9.04 -23.93
CA THR A 166 -37.97 -8.02 -23.38
C THR A 166 -38.65 -7.21 -22.27
N GLY A 167 -38.01 -7.12 -21.10
CA GLY A 167 -38.47 -6.34 -19.96
C GLY A 167 -39.39 -7.08 -18.99
N GLU A 168 -39.56 -8.39 -19.15
CA GLU A 168 -40.39 -9.24 -18.28
C GLU A 168 -39.79 -9.37 -16.86
N LEU A 169 -38.45 -9.48 -16.75
CA LEU A 169 -37.77 -9.68 -15.46
C LEU A 169 -37.84 -8.48 -14.50
N CYS A 170 -37.79 -7.26 -15.05
CA CYS A 170 -37.67 -6.03 -14.27
C CYS A 170 -38.95 -5.18 -14.27
N ASN A 171 -40.07 -5.72 -14.76
CA ASN A 171 -41.34 -5.01 -14.94
C ASN A 171 -42.00 -4.59 -13.61
N ASP A 172 -42.06 -5.49 -12.62
CA ASP A 172 -42.68 -5.20 -11.32
C ASP A 172 -41.64 -4.67 -10.32
N ALA A 173 -41.81 -3.42 -9.87
CA ALA A 173 -40.91 -2.81 -8.90
C ALA A 173 -40.84 -3.55 -7.54
N ASN A 174 -41.90 -4.25 -7.15
CA ASN A 174 -41.98 -4.94 -5.86
C ASN A 174 -41.59 -6.42 -5.93
N ASP A 175 -41.51 -7.00 -7.14
CA ASP A 175 -41.37 -8.44 -7.36
C ASP A 175 -40.37 -8.75 -8.48
N ARG A 176 -39.17 -8.15 -8.37
CA ARG A 176 -38.08 -8.28 -9.34
C ARG A 176 -36.74 -8.65 -8.69
N PRO A 177 -35.74 -9.09 -9.48
CA PRO A 177 -34.36 -9.17 -9.03
C PRO A 177 -33.81 -7.81 -8.56
N LEU A 178 -32.90 -7.78 -7.58
CA LEU A 178 -32.37 -6.52 -7.03
C LEU A 178 -31.46 -5.82 -8.05
N PHE A 179 -30.76 -6.58 -8.89
CA PHE A 179 -29.91 -6.02 -9.93
C PHE A 179 -30.65 -5.11 -10.92
N CYS A 180 -31.99 -5.19 -11.01
CA CYS A 180 -32.81 -4.27 -11.80
C CYS A 180 -32.71 -2.81 -11.30
N GLU A 181 -32.36 -2.60 -10.02
CA GLU A 181 -32.15 -1.28 -9.40
C GLU A 181 -30.67 -0.88 -9.36
N LYS A 182 -29.77 -1.76 -9.80
CA LYS A 182 -28.33 -1.57 -9.64
C LYS A 182 -27.73 -1.02 -10.93
N THR A 183 -26.99 0.07 -10.78
CA THR A 183 -26.24 0.72 -11.87
C THR A 183 -25.15 -0.18 -12.44
N TRP A 184 -24.58 -1.09 -11.64
CA TRP A 184 -23.58 -2.05 -12.10
C TRP A 184 -24.14 -3.12 -13.07
N ALA A 185 -25.45 -3.30 -13.14
CA ALA A 185 -26.09 -4.27 -14.04
C ALA A 185 -26.18 -3.79 -15.50
N TYR A 186 -25.78 -2.54 -15.79
CA TYR A 186 -25.73 -1.98 -17.14
C TYR A 186 -24.43 -2.39 -17.85
N CYS A 187 -24.43 -3.59 -18.41
CA CYS A 187 -23.27 -4.21 -19.03
C CYS A 187 -22.57 -3.34 -20.08
N SER A 188 -23.30 -2.77 -21.03
CA SER A 188 -22.74 -2.03 -22.19
C SER A 188 -21.89 -0.80 -21.82
N TRP A 189 -22.20 -0.15 -20.69
CA TRP A 189 -21.47 1.02 -20.18
C TRP A 189 -20.20 0.65 -19.40
N ILE A 190 -20.19 -0.54 -18.79
CA ILE A 190 -19.22 -0.92 -17.77
C ILE A 190 -18.13 -1.86 -18.32
N GLN A 191 -18.27 -2.34 -19.56
CA GLN A 191 -17.38 -3.32 -20.16
C GLN A 191 -15.90 -2.92 -20.06
N GLN A 192 -15.17 -3.62 -19.19
CA GLN A 192 -13.72 -3.70 -19.26
C GLN A 192 -13.36 -4.91 -20.12
N ARG A 193 -12.73 -4.70 -21.28
CA ARG A 193 -12.17 -5.84 -22.03
C ARG A 193 -11.03 -6.45 -21.21
N PRO A 194 -11.11 -7.72 -20.77
CA PRO A 194 -9.94 -8.36 -20.19
C PRO A 194 -8.82 -8.37 -21.24
N ARG A 195 -7.66 -7.81 -20.89
CA ARG A 195 -6.47 -7.86 -21.74
C ARG A 195 -5.90 -9.29 -21.71
N GLY A 196 -6.49 -10.23 -22.43
CA GLY A 196 -5.86 -11.53 -22.70
C GLY A 196 -6.75 -12.79 -22.70
N SER A 197 -8.01 -12.74 -22.28
CA SER A 197 -8.95 -13.88 -22.42
C SER A 197 -10.17 -13.44 -23.23
N GLY A 198 -10.55 -14.26 -24.21
CA GLY A 198 -11.61 -13.94 -25.17
C GLY A 198 -13.01 -13.98 -24.58
N THR A 199 -13.94 -13.37 -25.33
CA THR A 199 -15.41 -13.58 -25.39
C THR A 199 -16.28 -13.47 -24.14
N ASP A 200 -15.76 -13.49 -22.91
CA ASP A 200 -16.56 -13.46 -21.68
C ASP A 200 -16.87 -12.03 -21.24
N VAL A 201 -17.49 -11.26 -22.14
CA VAL A 201 -17.95 -9.89 -21.91
C VAL A 201 -19.46 -9.84 -22.10
N CYS A 202 -20.16 -9.22 -21.15
CA CYS A 202 -21.60 -9.03 -21.26
C CYS A 202 -21.91 -8.03 -22.39
N ASP A 203 -22.17 -8.54 -23.60
CA ASP A 203 -22.42 -7.76 -24.82
C ASP A 203 -23.84 -7.16 -24.91
N ALA A 204 -24.70 -7.45 -23.94
CA ALA A 204 -26.03 -6.88 -23.86
C ALA A 204 -26.01 -5.43 -23.33
N GLU A 205 -27.11 -4.70 -23.53
CA GLU A 205 -27.28 -3.36 -22.95
C GLU A 205 -27.23 -3.42 -21.42
N ASN A 206 -27.88 -4.43 -20.84
CA ASN A 206 -28.02 -4.66 -19.41
C ASN A 206 -28.20 -6.16 -19.11
N LEU A 207 -28.10 -6.51 -17.83
CA LEU A 207 -28.12 -7.90 -17.38
C LEU A 207 -29.44 -8.64 -17.69
N TRP A 208 -30.58 -7.99 -17.48
CA TRP A 208 -31.88 -8.64 -17.68
C TRP A 208 -32.15 -8.94 -19.16
N THR A 209 -31.78 -8.05 -20.08
CA THR A 209 -31.90 -8.34 -21.52
C THR A 209 -31.03 -9.51 -21.95
N ALA A 210 -29.85 -9.68 -21.35
CA ALA A 210 -29.01 -10.86 -21.60
C ALA A 210 -29.69 -12.15 -21.11
N ILE A 211 -30.28 -12.13 -19.91
CA ILE A 211 -30.99 -13.27 -19.34
C ILE A 211 -32.22 -13.64 -20.17
N GLU A 212 -33.02 -12.65 -20.57
CA GLU A 212 -34.20 -12.84 -21.42
C GLU A 212 -33.83 -13.39 -22.80
N ALA A 213 -32.74 -12.90 -23.40
CA ALA A 213 -32.22 -13.42 -24.66
C ALA A 213 -31.77 -14.88 -24.54
N ASN A 214 -31.11 -15.25 -23.44
CA ASN A 214 -30.72 -16.64 -23.17
C ASN A 214 -31.95 -17.55 -22.99
N ALA A 215 -32.98 -17.07 -22.28
CA ALA A 215 -34.24 -17.80 -22.12
C ALA A 215 -34.97 -17.99 -23.47
N ALA A 216 -35.03 -16.94 -24.30
CA ALA A 216 -35.59 -17.01 -25.65
C ALA A 216 -34.81 -17.97 -26.56
N ALA A 217 -33.48 -18.01 -26.44
CA ALA A 217 -32.64 -18.96 -27.18
C ALA A 217 -32.92 -20.41 -26.75
N LEU A 218 -33.12 -20.68 -25.46
CA LEU A 218 -33.51 -22.01 -24.96
C LEU A 218 -34.90 -22.42 -25.46
N LEU A 219 -35.88 -21.51 -25.47
CA LEU A 219 -37.20 -21.76 -26.04
C LEU A 219 -37.14 -22.08 -27.55
N ALA A 220 -36.29 -21.37 -28.29
CA ALA A 220 -36.06 -21.64 -29.70
C ALA A 220 -35.36 -23.00 -29.94
N GLN A 221 -34.44 -23.39 -29.05
CA GLN A 221 -33.74 -24.67 -29.13
C GLN A 221 -34.62 -25.87 -28.75
N TYR A 222 -35.55 -25.70 -27.81
CA TYR A 222 -36.45 -26.74 -27.31
C TYR A 222 -37.93 -26.37 -27.53
N PRO A 223 -38.43 -26.45 -28.78
CA PRO A 223 -39.81 -26.06 -29.08
C PRO A 223 -40.83 -26.93 -28.33
N GLY A 224 -41.93 -26.30 -27.88
CA GLY A 224 -42.99 -26.98 -27.13
C GLY A 224 -42.63 -27.32 -25.67
N THR A 225 -41.60 -26.67 -25.12
CA THR A 225 -41.23 -26.72 -23.71
C THR A 225 -41.45 -25.36 -23.05
N THR A 226 -41.51 -25.34 -21.72
CA THR A 226 -41.50 -24.10 -20.94
C THR A 226 -40.12 -23.91 -20.32
N VAL A 227 -39.72 -22.66 -20.09
CA VAL A 227 -38.46 -22.31 -19.43
C VAL A 227 -38.78 -21.59 -18.14
N ASP A 228 -38.31 -22.16 -17.03
CA ASP A 228 -38.36 -21.49 -15.74
C ASP A 228 -36.99 -20.87 -15.49
N VAL A 229 -36.95 -19.66 -14.94
CA VAL A 229 -35.70 -18.95 -14.65
C VAL A 229 -35.62 -18.63 -13.17
N THR A 230 -34.59 -19.13 -12.50
CA THR A 230 -34.25 -18.75 -11.13
C THR A 230 -32.99 -17.90 -11.16
N THR A 231 -33.08 -16.67 -10.67
CA THR A 231 -31.92 -15.80 -10.46
C THR A 231 -31.55 -15.80 -8.99
N ILE A 232 -30.28 -16.08 -8.69
CA ILE A 232 -29.68 -15.99 -7.38
C ILE A 232 -28.62 -14.90 -7.46
N GLU A 233 -28.96 -13.71 -6.98
CA GLU A 233 -28.05 -12.59 -6.88
C GLU A 233 -27.37 -12.62 -5.51
N SER A 234 -26.05 -12.46 -5.45
CA SER A 234 -25.31 -12.37 -4.19
C SER A 234 -24.35 -11.19 -4.25
N GLU A 235 -24.48 -10.26 -3.31
CA GLU A 235 -23.61 -9.08 -3.21
C GLU A 235 -22.94 -9.08 -1.83
N SER A 236 -21.62 -8.88 -1.80
CA SER A 236 -20.91 -8.75 -0.52
C SER A 236 -21.12 -7.39 0.12
N ASP A 237 -20.96 -7.34 1.44
CA ASP A 237 -20.77 -6.08 2.11
C ASP A 237 -19.48 -5.38 1.65
N PRO A 238 -19.51 -4.05 1.53
CA PRO A 238 -18.34 -3.28 1.18
C PRO A 238 -17.29 -3.41 2.28
N ILE A 239 -16.13 -3.98 1.94
CA ILE A 239 -14.98 -4.06 2.85
C ILE A 239 -14.24 -2.74 2.75
N THR A 240 -14.15 -2.00 3.85
CA THR A 240 -13.43 -0.72 3.88
C THR A 240 -11.96 -0.96 4.21
N TYR A 241 -11.06 -0.49 3.34
CA TYR A 241 -9.61 -0.56 3.54
C TYR A 241 -9.16 0.66 4.34
N SER A 242 -8.87 0.46 5.63
CA SER A 242 -8.48 1.52 6.57
C SER A 242 -6.96 1.60 6.68
N GLY A 243 -6.41 2.82 6.71
CA GLY A 243 -4.98 3.06 6.88
C GLY A 243 -4.38 4.08 5.92
N SER A 244 -5.23 4.85 5.25
CA SER A 244 -4.84 6.06 4.53
C SER A 244 -5.91 7.15 4.64
N GLY A 245 -5.61 8.35 4.12
CA GLY A 245 -6.56 9.45 4.01
C GLY A 245 -7.65 9.23 2.94
N VAL A 246 -7.35 8.49 1.88
CA VAL A 246 -8.33 8.11 0.84
C VAL A 246 -9.26 7.02 1.35
N LEU A 247 -10.55 7.15 1.03
CA LEU A 247 -11.54 6.09 1.15
C LEU A 247 -11.31 5.07 0.05
N LEU A 248 -11.14 3.81 0.44
CA LEU A 248 -11.18 2.69 -0.48
C LEU A 248 -12.08 1.62 0.11
N SER A 249 -13.07 1.20 -0.65
CA SER A 249 -13.83 0.00 -0.34
C SER A 249 -14.00 -0.87 -1.56
N ARG A 250 -14.02 -2.19 -1.36
CA ARG A 250 -14.31 -3.16 -2.43
C ARG A 250 -15.51 -4.01 -2.04
N SER A 251 -16.37 -4.28 -3.01
CA SER A 251 -17.44 -5.25 -2.93
C SER A 251 -17.41 -6.12 -4.19
N THR A 252 -17.86 -7.35 -4.07
CA THR A 252 -18.07 -8.28 -5.18
C THR A 252 -19.55 -8.59 -5.32
N TYR A 253 -19.96 -8.84 -6.55
CA TYR A 253 -21.30 -9.29 -6.87
C TYR A 253 -21.22 -10.49 -7.82
N ASP A 254 -22.17 -11.39 -7.67
CA ASP A 254 -22.41 -12.49 -8.58
C ASP A 254 -23.90 -12.70 -8.80
N VAL A 255 -24.28 -13.02 -10.03
CA VAL A 255 -25.65 -13.39 -10.39
C VAL A 255 -25.60 -14.73 -11.09
N LEU A 256 -26.19 -15.72 -10.43
CA LEU A 256 -26.35 -17.07 -10.96
C LEU A 256 -27.76 -17.21 -11.52
N VAL A 257 -27.84 -17.72 -12.75
CA VAL A 257 -29.10 -17.86 -13.49
C VAL A 257 -29.27 -19.33 -13.85
N LEU A 258 -30.18 -19.99 -13.14
CA LEU A 258 -30.59 -21.36 -13.46
C LEU A 258 -31.80 -21.30 -14.38
N SER A 259 -31.58 -21.65 -15.65
CA SER A 259 -32.67 -21.81 -16.61
C SER A 259 -33.03 -23.29 -16.73
N ARG A 260 -34.28 -23.62 -16.43
CA ARG A 260 -34.79 -24.99 -16.39
C ARG A 260 -35.79 -25.20 -17.52
N VAL A 261 -35.45 -26.07 -18.47
CA VAL A 261 -36.33 -26.45 -19.58
C VAL A 261 -37.22 -27.61 -19.15
N ARG A 262 -38.54 -27.42 -19.18
CA ARG A 262 -39.54 -28.39 -18.74
C ARG A 262 -40.45 -28.82 -19.87
N ARG A 263 -40.73 -30.12 -19.91
CA ARG A 263 -41.78 -30.68 -20.75
C ARG A 263 -42.97 -31.04 -19.89
N CYS A 264 -44.02 -30.24 -19.98
CA CYS A 264 -45.28 -30.47 -19.29
C CYS A 264 -46.19 -31.38 -20.12
N GLY A 265 -46.57 -32.52 -19.55
CA GLY A 265 -47.57 -33.40 -20.14
C GLY A 265 -49.00 -32.87 -19.93
N VAL A 266 -49.95 -33.46 -20.65
CA VAL A 266 -51.39 -33.09 -20.60
C VAL A 266 -52.01 -33.26 -19.22
N ALA A 267 -51.41 -34.11 -18.36
CA ALA A 267 -51.84 -34.37 -16.99
C ALA A 267 -51.22 -33.41 -15.95
N GLY A 268 -50.63 -32.28 -16.36
CA GLY A 268 -50.01 -31.29 -15.48
C GLY A 268 -48.68 -31.74 -14.84
N HIS A 269 -48.18 -32.93 -15.17
CA HIS A 269 -46.88 -33.42 -14.72
C HIS A 269 -45.80 -32.90 -15.66
N CYS A 270 -44.91 -32.05 -15.14
CA CYS A 270 -43.79 -31.51 -15.89
C CYS A 270 -42.49 -32.20 -15.47
N THR A 271 -41.72 -32.66 -16.44
CA THR A 271 -40.38 -33.20 -16.21
C THR A 271 -39.32 -32.25 -16.76
N THR A 272 -38.24 -32.07 -16.00
CA THR A 272 -37.09 -31.27 -16.43
C THR A 272 -36.27 -32.07 -17.44
N SER A 273 -36.00 -31.49 -18.61
CA SER A 273 -35.14 -32.12 -19.61
C SER A 273 -33.71 -31.57 -19.58
N VAL A 274 -33.57 -30.28 -19.31
CA VAL A 274 -32.28 -29.56 -19.35
C VAL A 274 -32.25 -28.53 -18.22
N VAL A 275 -31.10 -28.43 -17.56
CA VAL A 275 -30.77 -27.32 -16.66
C VAL A 275 -29.52 -26.61 -17.19
N HIS A 276 -29.61 -25.30 -17.31
CA HIS A 276 -28.56 -24.43 -17.80
C HIS A 276 -28.13 -23.47 -16.67
N ASP A 277 -26.89 -23.60 -16.19
CA ASP A 277 -26.26 -22.70 -15.20
C ASP A 277 -25.40 -21.68 -15.95
N TYR A 278 -25.84 -20.43 -15.87
CA TYR A 278 -25.17 -19.27 -16.45
C TYR A 278 -24.85 -18.27 -15.35
N ARG A 279 -23.64 -17.70 -15.35
CA ARG A 279 -23.20 -16.79 -14.28
C ARG A 279 -22.69 -15.46 -14.81
N TYR A 280 -22.89 -14.45 -13.97
CA TYR A 280 -22.35 -13.11 -14.12
C TYR A 280 -21.57 -12.75 -12.87
N GLU A 281 -20.36 -12.22 -13.03
CA GLU A 281 -19.47 -11.90 -11.92
C GLU A 281 -18.79 -10.55 -12.11
N GLY A 282 -18.59 -9.83 -11.02
CA GLY A 282 -17.81 -8.61 -11.04
C GLY A 282 -17.50 -8.07 -9.65
N SER A 283 -16.80 -6.94 -9.65
CA SER A 283 -16.40 -6.24 -8.44
C SER A 283 -16.55 -4.73 -8.61
N ILE A 284 -16.80 -4.08 -7.48
CA ILE A 284 -17.04 -2.64 -7.36
C ILE A 284 -15.99 -2.09 -6.41
N ALA A 285 -15.39 -0.97 -6.79
CA ALA A 285 -14.51 -0.18 -5.93
C ALA A 285 -15.12 1.18 -5.65
N VAL A 286 -15.28 1.53 -4.38
CA VAL A 286 -15.70 2.87 -3.94
C VAL A 286 -14.47 3.66 -3.50
N THR A 287 -14.20 4.80 -4.12
CA THR A 287 -13.02 5.63 -3.80
C THR A 287 -13.11 7.11 -4.20
N ASP A 288 -12.52 7.97 -3.36
CA ASP A 288 -12.33 9.41 -3.55
C ASP A 288 -10.91 9.79 -4.01
N VAL A 289 -10.11 8.83 -4.50
CA VAL A 289 -8.68 9.07 -4.84
C VAL A 289 -8.45 10.23 -5.81
N GLU A 290 -9.36 10.41 -6.77
CA GLU A 290 -9.24 11.43 -7.81
C GLU A 290 -9.35 12.84 -7.20
N GLU A 291 -10.09 13.01 -6.10
CA GLU A 291 -10.20 14.29 -5.37
C GLU A 291 -8.90 14.63 -4.64
N TRP A 292 -8.21 13.60 -4.12
CA TRP A 292 -6.96 13.76 -3.40
C TRP A 292 -5.75 14.01 -4.32
N PHE A 293 -5.88 13.78 -5.64
CA PHE A 293 -4.78 13.91 -6.59
C PHE A 293 -4.07 15.26 -6.50
N SER A 294 -4.81 16.36 -6.45
CA SER A 294 -4.24 17.71 -6.39
C SER A 294 -3.42 17.92 -5.11
N THR A 295 -3.94 17.48 -3.98
CA THR A 295 -3.27 17.58 -2.67
C THR A 295 -2.00 16.75 -2.63
N VAL A 296 -2.07 15.49 -3.06
CA VAL A 296 -0.92 14.58 -3.12
C VAL A 296 0.15 15.12 -4.07
N ARG A 297 -0.25 15.59 -5.26
CA ARG A 297 0.64 16.20 -6.25
C ARG A 297 1.34 17.40 -5.66
N LEU A 298 0.62 18.29 -4.98
CA LEU A 298 1.20 19.47 -4.33
C LEU A 298 2.23 19.08 -3.28
N LEU A 299 1.93 18.11 -2.42
CA LEU A 299 2.85 17.61 -1.40
C LEU A 299 4.13 17.05 -2.04
N ARG A 300 4.00 16.18 -3.05
CA ARG A 300 5.15 15.58 -3.75
C ARG A 300 5.99 16.62 -4.50
N VAL A 301 5.35 17.54 -5.24
CA VAL A 301 6.06 18.63 -5.94
C VAL A 301 6.79 19.53 -4.95
N THR A 302 6.18 19.85 -3.80
CA THR A 302 6.81 20.68 -2.77
C THR A 302 8.02 19.97 -2.16
N GLY A 303 7.85 18.70 -1.77
CA GLY A 303 8.95 17.88 -1.24
C GLY A 303 10.09 17.71 -2.23
N GLN A 304 9.79 17.44 -3.50
CA GLN A 304 10.79 17.30 -4.56
C GLN A 304 11.51 18.62 -4.86
N SER A 305 10.76 19.73 -4.97
CA SER A 305 11.33 21.05 -5.22
C SER A 305 12.26 21.46 -4.08
N TYR A 306 11.88 21.17 -2.83
CA TYR A 306 12.74 21.40 -1.68
C TYR A 306 14.02 20.55 -1.75
N ASN A 307 13.92 19.27 -2.12
CA ASN A 307 15.07 18.39 -2.28
C ASN A 307 16.04 18.88 -3.37
N VAL A 308 15.52 19.34 -4.51
CA VAL A 308 16.32 19.93 -5.59
C VAL A 308 17.00 21.21 -5.09
N LEU A 309 16.24 22.12 -4.46
CA LEU A 309 16.79 23.35 -3.91
C LEU A 309 17.90 23.06 -2.89
N ARG A 310 17.68 22.07 -2.01
CA ARG A 310 18.68 21.65 -1.01
C ARG A 310 19.94 21.11 -1.65
N PHE A 311 19.83 20.30 -2.70
CA PHE A 311 21.00 19.81 -3.43
C PHE A 311 21.76 20.95 -4.10
N LEU A 312 21.06 21.89 -4.76
CA LEU A 312 21.69 23.06 -5.36
C LEU A 312 22.37 23.95 -4.31
N SER A 313 21.73 24.19 -3.18
CA SER A 313 22.31 24.93 -2.04
C SER A 313 23.56 24.24 -1.51
N LEU A 314 23.58 22.91 -1.44
CA LEU A 314 24.75 22.16 -1.03
C LEU A 314 25.91 22.31 -2.02
N VAL A 315 25.64 22.22 -3.33
CA VAL A 315 26.64 22.43 -4.39
C VAL A 315 27.21 23.85 -4.32
N ILE A 316 26.35 24.86 -4.18
CA ILE A 316 26.76 26.27 -4.05
C ILE A 316 27.54 26.50 -2.76
N GLY A 317 27.10 25.93 -1.64
CA GLY A 317 27.79 26.00 -0.35
C GLY A 317 29.18 25.36 -0.40
N ALA A 318 29.31 24.20 -1.04
CA ALA A 318 30.58 23.52 -1.26
C ALA A 318 31.51 24.37 -2.16
N TYR A 319 30.98 24.96 -3.24
CA TYR A 319 31.76 25.81 -4.14
C TYR A 319 32.24 27.11 -3.48
N THR A 320 31.40 27.76 -2.68
CA THR A 320 31.73 29.01 -1.98
C THR A 320 32.65 28.79 -0.79
N SER A 321 32.59 27.61 -0.16
CA SER A 321 33.52 27.23 0.91
C SER A 321 34.90 26.82 0.38
N ALA A 322 35.04 26.44 -0.89
CA ALA A 322 36.31 26.04 -1.48
C ALA A 322 37.41 27.10 -1.31
N GLY A 323 38.59 26.67 -0.86
CA GLY A 323 39.76 27.51 -0.61
C GLY A 323 40.54 27.86 -1.88
N ALA A 324 40.38 27.09 -2.95
CA ALA A 324 41.09 27.27 -4.21
C ALA A 324 40.87 28.65 -4.85
N LYS A 325 41.93 29.21 -5.47
CA LYS A 325 41.87 30.50 -6.17
C LYS A 325 41.34 30.37 -7.61
N SER A 326 41.60 29.25 -8.29
CA SER A 326 41.14 28.99 -9.65
C SER A 326 39.72 28.42 -9.66
N VAL A 327 38.94 28.74 -10.71
CA VAL A 327 37.57 28.21 -10.88
C VAL A 327 37.58 26.69 -10.95
N TYR A 328 38.47 26.12 -11.78
CA TYR A 328 38.66 24.67 -11.89
C TYR A 328 39.00 24.04 -10.53
N GLY A 329 39.92 24.65 -9.78
CA GLY A 329 40.29 24.16 -8.44
C GLY A 329 39.11 24.17 -7.47
N ARG A 330 38.27 25.22 -7.50
CA ARG A 330 37.07 25.30 -6.64
C ARG A 330 36.04 24.24 -6.99
N VAL A 331 35.82 23.98 -8.28
CA VAL A 331 34.91 22.92 -8.73
C VAL A 331 35.42 21.55 -8.31
N CYS A 332 36.72 21.26 -8.49
CA CYS A 332 37.30 19.99 -8.05
C CYS A 332 37.22 19.82 -6.52
N GLU A 333 37.48 20.87 -5.74
CA GLU A 333 37.36 20.84 -4.28
C GLU A 333 35.90 20.63 -3.84
N ALA A 334 34.95 21.34 -4.45
CA ALA A 334 33.52 21.17 -4.19
C ALA A 334 33.02 19.77 -4.52
N LEU A 335 33.41 19.20 -5.66
CA LEU A 335 33.09 17.81 -6.02
C LEU A 335 33.73 16.82 -5.05
N SER A 336 34.97 17.07 -4.62
CA SER A 336 35.62 16.25 -3.59
C SER A 336 34.89 16.30 -2.26
N VAL A 337 34.30 17.44 -1.89
CA VAL A 337 33.47 17.59 -0.69
C VAL A 337 32.15 16.83 -0.83
N LEU A 338 31.46 16.97 -1.98
CA LEU A 338 30.20 16.29 -2.25
C LEU A 338 30.32 14.76 -2.20
N HIS A 339 31.43 14.19 -2.70
CA HIS A 339 31.67 12.74 -2.64
C HIS A 339 31.93 12.22 -1.22
N ARG A 340 32.34 13.07 -0.28
CA ARG A 340 32.57 12.68 1.13
C ARG A 340 31.30 12.74 1.98
N ILE A 341 30.25 13.39 1.48
CA ILE A 341 28.99 13.56 2.19
C ILE A 341 28.09 12.36 1.87
N PRO A 342 27.63 11.59 2.89
CA PRO A 342 26.65 10.54 2.67
C PRO A 342 25.36 11.13 2.08
N PRO A 343 24.90 10.68 0.90
CA PRO A 343 23.70 11.25 0.28
C PRO A 343 22.46 11.15 1.16
N GLN A 344 22.32 10.08 1.95
CA GLN A 344 21.18 9.81 2.82
C GLN A 344 21.01 10.85 3.92
N VAL A 345 22.11 11.45 4.38
CA VAL A 345 22.09 12.57 5.31
C VAL A 345 21.52 13.83 4.64
N VAL A 346 21.81 14.01 3.34
CA VAL A 346 21.22 15.09 2.54
C VAL A 346 19.75 14.79 2.23
N VAL A 347 19.36 13.53 2.04
CA VAL A 347 17.97 13.15 1.76
C VAL A 347 17.09 13.28 3.01
N TYR A 348 17.45 12.59 4.09
CA TYR A 348 16.62 12.46 5.30
C TYR A 348 16.88 13.57 6.33
N GLY A 349 17.84 14.45 6.07
CA GLY A 349 18.25 15.54 6.96
C GLY A 349 17.30 16.73 7.07
N SER A 350 16.25 16.85 6.26
CA SER A 350 15.29 17.99 6.31
C SER A 350 13.89 17.56 6.74
N TRP A 351 13.22 18.40 7.54
CA TRP A 351 11.83 18.16 7.95
C TRP A 351 10.82 18.28 6.81
N ILE A 352 10.95 19.29 5.94
CA ILE A 352 9.93 19.58 4.90
C ILE A 352 9.72 18.39 3.94
N PRO A 353 10.76 17.83 3.29
CA PRO A 353 10.58 16.65 2.43
C PRO A 353 10.02 15.44 3.18
N LEU A 354 10.53 15.16 4.38
CA LEU A 354 10.05 14.04 5.20
C LEU A 354 8.54 14.16 5.47
N LEU A 355 8.07 15.35 5.89
CA LEU A 355 6.66 15.59 6.14
C LEU A 355 5.84 15.51 4.85
N CYS A 356 6.27 16.18 3.77
CA CYS A 356 5.55 16.17 2.50
C CYS A 356 5.38 14.76 1.92
N TYR A 357 6.46 13.97 1.84
CA TYR A 357 6.39 12.62 1.30
C TYR A 357 5.65 11.65 2.21
N THR A 358 5.82 11.77 3.53
CA THR A 358 5.08 10.93 4.47
C THR A 358 3.60 11.25 4.43
N LEU A 359 3.19 12.53 4.44
CA LEU A 359 1.78 12.91 4.32
C LEU A 359 1.18 12.47 2.97
N ALA A 360 1.94 12.59 1.87
CA ALA A 360 1.49 12.08 0.58
C ALA A 360 1.25 10.56 0.63
N LEU A 361 2.20 9.80 1.18
CA LEU A 361 2.07 8.36 1.40
C LEU A 361 0.88 8.03 2.32
N MET A 362 0.68 8.80 3.38
CA MET A 362 -0.44 8.63 4.30
C MET A 362 -1.79 8.84 3.62
N ILE A 363 -1.86 9.64 2.56
CA ILE A 363 -3.10 9.87 1.82
C ILE A 363 -3.37 8.73 0.85
N ASP A 364 -2.38 8.30 0.05
CA ASP A 364 -2.62 7.42 -1.11
C ASP A 364 -2.08 5.99 -1.02
N ALA A 365 -1.52 5.57 0.13
CA ALA A 365 -0.98 4.22 0.31
C ALA A 365 -1.99 3.11 -0.01
N THR A 366 -3.22 3.16 0.52
CA THR A 366 -4.22 2.08 0.31
C THR A 366 -4.56 1.90 -1.17
N MET A 367 -4.72 3.00 -1.92
CA MET A 367 -5.06 2.96 -3.34
C MET A 367 -3.94 2.40 -4.20
N PHE A 368 -2.67 2.69 -3.87
CA PHE A 368 -1.57 2.06 -4.58
C PHE A 368 -1.55 0.54 -4.36
N HIS A 369 -1.84 0.08 -3.14
CA HIS A 369 -2.00 -1.35 -2.89
C HIS A 369 -3.28 -1.94 -3.50
N GLY A 370 -4.32 -1.13 -3.71
CA GLY A 370 -5.58 -1.56 -4.31
C GLY A 370 -5.56 -1.67 -5.83
N ILE A 371 -4.98 -0.69 -6.53
CA ILE A 371 -5.10 -0.54 -8.00
C ILE A 371 -3.94 -1.20 -8.75
N GLN A 372 -2.71 -1.15 -8.23
CA GLN A 372 -1.51 -1.53 -9.02
C GLN A 372 -1.15 -3.02 -8.95
N TRP A 373 -1.78 -3.80 -8.09
CA TRP A 373 -1.41 -5.20 -7.92
C TRP A 373 -2.13 -6.07 -8.96
N ARG A 374 -1.41 -6.39 -10.04
CA ARG A 374 -1.72 -7.55 -10.89
C ARG A 374 -1.33 -8.83 -10.14
N THR A 375 -1.99 -9.94 -10.45
CA THR A 375 -1.50 -11.26 -10.04
C THR A 375 -0.02 -11.39 -10.42
N LEU A 376 0.82 -11.80 -9.47
CA LEU A 376 2.29 -11.78 -9.61
C LEU A 376 2.80 -12.53 -10.85
N GLY A 377 2.04 -13.55 -11.28
CA GLY A 377 2.33 -14.33 -12.48
C GLY A 377 2.09 -13.60 -13.81
N ALA A 378 1.35 -12.49 -13.81
CA ALA A 378 1.01 -11.71 -15.01
C ALA A 378 1.70 -10.33 -15.08
N ALA A 379 2.45 -9.93 -14.06
CA ALA A 379 3.13 -8.64 -14.00
C ALA A 379 4.39 -8.62 -14.88
N SER A 380 4.51 -7.61 -15.74
CA SER A 380 5.72 -7.39 -16.54
C SER A 380 6.88 -6.89 -15.67
N GLY A 381 8.12 -7.00 -16.14
CA GLY A 381 9.28 -6.47 -15.40
C GLY A 381 9.20 -4.96 -15.12
N ALA A 382 8.53 -4.20 -15.99
CA ALA A 382 8.27 -2.78 -15.78
C ALA A 382 7.26 -2.55 -14.63
N ASP A 383 6.21 -3.38 -14.56
CA ASP A 383 5.22 -3.33 -13.47
C ASP A 383 5.92 -3.60 -12.13
N TRP A 384 6.84 -4.58 -12.08
CA TRP A 384 7.64 -4.87 -10.88
C TRP A 384 8.52 -3.70 -10.45
N VAL A 385 9.22 -3.05 -11.39
CA VAL A 385 10.07 -1.89 -11.07
C VAL A 385 9.22 -0.73 -10.57
N GLN A 386 8.07 -0.47 -11.18
CA GLN A 386 7.16 0.57 -10.75
C GLN A 386 6.60 0.28 -9.35
N LEU A 387 6.19 -0.96 -9.10
CA LEU A 387 5.63 -1.38 -7.81
C LEU A 387 6.67 -1.30 -6.69
N ALA A 388 7.89 -1.78 -6.94
CA ALA A 388 9.00 -1.62 -6.02
C ALA A 388 9.33 -0.14 -5.79
N ALA A 389 9.35 0.70 -6.84
CA ALA A 389 9.59 2.13 -6.70
C ALA A 389 8.53 2.84 -5.85
N THR A 390 7.25 2.48 -6.01
CA THR A 390 6.14 2.97 -5.20
C THR A 390 6.27 2.51 -3.75
N HIS A 391 6.53 1.23 -3.51
CA HIS A 391 6.67 0.69 -2.15
C HIS A 391 7.85 1.31 -1.40
N MET A 392 8.96 1.58 -2.10
CA MET A 392 10.13 2.23 -1.51
C MET A 392 9.85 3.62 -0.92
N ARG A 393 8.68 4.21 -1.15
CA ARG A 393 8.23 5.45 -0.49
C ARG A 393 8.06 5.29 1.02
N ASN A 394 7.87 4.09 1.53
CA ASN A 394 7.79 3.83 2.97
C ASN A 394 9.09 4.21 3.73
N VAL A 395 10.20 4.40 2.99
CA VAL A 395 11.45 4.93 3.54
C VAL A 395 11.27 6.30 4.18
N TRP A 396 10.37 7.14 3.62
CA TRP A 396 10.06 8.47 4.13
C TRP A 396 9.35 8.40 5.49
N LEU A 397 8.41 7.46 5.64
CA LEU A 397 7.73 7.18 6.91
C LEU A 397 8.73 6.75 7.99
N MET A 398 9.61 5.80 7.66
CA MET A 398 10.62 5.32 8.60
C MET A 398 11.60 6.44 9.02
N ALA A 399 12.07 7.25 8.07
CA ALA A 399 12.93 8.40 8.33
C ALA A 399 12.24 9.46 9.21
N LEU A 400 10.96 9.74 8.98
CA LEU A 400 10.18 10.64 9.82
C LEU A 400 10.05 10.10 11.25
N LEU A 401 9.68 8.82 11.42
CA LEU A 401 9.52 8.21 12.74
C LEU A 401 10.82 8.21 13.55
N ILE A 402 11.95 7.87 12.92
CA ILE A 402 13.26 7.91 13.57
C ILE A 402 13.62 9.35 13.96
N ARG A 403 13.35 10.32 13.08
CA ARG A 403 13.63 11.72 13.38
C ARG A 403 12.78 12.25 14.53
N ILE A 404 11.49 11.90 14.59
CA ILE A 404 10.60 12.23 15.70
C ILE A 404 11.12 11.60 17.01
N ALA A 405 11.51 10.33 16.99
CA ALA A 405 12.10 9.66 18.16
C ALA A 405 13.39 10.36 18.63
N VAL A 406 14.25 10.77 17.68
CA VAL A 406 15.46 11.54 17.96
C VAL A 406 15.13 12.93 18.52
N PHE A 407 14.12 13.62 17.99
CA PHE A 407 13.66 14.93 18.49
C PHE A 407 13.27 14.88 19.97
N PHE A 408 12.43 13.92 20.37
CA PHE A 408 12.05 13.76 21.78
C PHE A 408 13.23 13.38 22.67
N ARG A 409 14.16 12.56 22.16
CA ARG A 409 15.37 12.19 22.91
C ARG A 409 16.34 13.36 23.11
N ILE A 410 16.53 14.17 22.07
CA ILE A 410 17.36 15.37 22.12
C ILE A 410 16.76 16.37 23.12
N GLY A 411 15.45 16.62 23.04
CA GLY A 411 14.77 17.56 23.94
C GLY A 411 14.94 17.26 25.43
N SER A 412 15.16 16.00 25.80
CA SER A 412 15.35 15.57 27.20
C SER A 412 16.81 15.49 27.65
N THR A 413 17.76 15.26 26.72
CA THR A 413 19.14 14.87 27.09
C THR A 413 20.24 15.52 26.26
N TRP A 414 19.93 16.57 25.47
CA TRP A 414 20.94 17.24 24.65
C TRP A 414 22.06 17.83 25.51
N ASN A 415 23.19 17.14 25.47
CA ASN A 415 24.47 17.60 25.94
C ASN A 415 25.41 17.43 24.75
N THR A 416 26.25 18.41 24.46
CA THR A 416 27.24 18.42 23.36
C THR A 416 28.37 17.41 23.63
N ARG A 417 28.02 16.19 24.05
CA ARG A 417 28.93 15.07 24.22
C ARG A 417 29.24 14.54 22.83
N THR A 418 30.51 14.27 22.63
CA THR A 418 31.22 13.91 21.41
C THR A 418 30.62 12.78 20.56
N GLU A 419 29.54 12.11 20.95
CA GLU A 419 28.98 10.98 20.22
C GLU A 419 27.44 10.95 20.27
N TRP A 420 26.80 10.71 19.12
CA TRP A 420 25.36 10.52 19.01
C TRP A 420 25.03 9.27 18.19
N TRP A 421 23.99 8.54 18.58
CA TRP A 421 23.54 7.36 17.84
C TRP A 421 22.52 7.73 16.76
N GLY A 422 22.85 7.45 15.51
CA GLY A 422 21.96 7.57 14.36
C GLY A 422 21.76 6.23 13.65
N VAL A 423 20.82 6.16 12.71
CA VAL A 423 20.62 4.99 11.85
C VAL A 423 21.53 5.08 10.64
N LYS A 424 22.16 3.98 10.24
CA LYS A 424 23.01 3.97 9.05
C LYS A 424 22.21 4.24 7.78
N GLY A 425 22.72 5.09 6.89
CA GLY A 425 21.99 5.54 5.69
C GLY A 425 21.44 4.41 4.81
N HIS A 426 22.23 3.38 4.52
CA HIS A 426 21.80 2.24 3.68
C HIS A 426 20.71 1.36 4.31
N VAL A 427 20.57 1.36 5.64
CA VAL A 427 19.53 0.57 6.33
C VAL A 427 18.14 1.05 5.92
N TYR A 428 18.00 2.35 5.65
CA TYR A 428 16.74 2.92 5.20
C TYR A 428 16.21 2.25 3.94
N GLY A 429 17.03 2.21 2.89
CA GLY A 429 16.68 1.57 1.63
C GLY A 429 16.60 0.06 1.73
N LEU A 430 17.45 -0.59 2.54
CA LEU A 430 17.46 -2.05 2.69
C LEU A 430 16.19 -2.57 3.36
N VAL A 431 15.77 -1.95 4.47
CA VAL A 431 14.55 -2.35 5.19
C VAL A 431 13.32 -2.14 4.30
N SER A 432 13.27 -0.99 3.64
CA SER A 432 12.23 -0.64 2.66
C SER A 432 12.17 -1.61 1.47
N ALA A 433 13.31 -2.06 0.96
CA ALA A 433 13.34 -3.03 -0.13
C ALA A 433 12.91 -4.43 0.33
N LEU A 434 13.31 -4.86 1.53
CA LEU A 434 12.94 -6.16 2.09
C LEU A 434 11.48 -6.22 2.54
N SER A 435 10.88 -5.09 2.97
CA SER A 435 9.47 -5.05 3.38
C SER A 435 8.55 -5.38 2.22
N PHE A 436 8.99 -5.14 0.98
CA PHE A 436 8.24 -5.46 -0.22
C PHE A 436 7.82 -6.92 -0.27
N LEU A 437 8.72 -7.82 0.14
CA LEU A 437 8.50 -9.28 0.11
C LEU A 437 7.36 -9.73 1.04
N PHE A 438 6.97 -8.91 2.02
CA PHE A 438 5.92 -9.22 2.99
C PHE A 438 4.55 -8.64 2.63
N ILE A 439 4.47 -7.77 1.62
CA ILE A 439 3.23 -7.14 1.13
C ILE A 439 2.74 -7.79 -0.17
N VAL A 440 3.57 -8.62 -0.79
CA VAL A 440 3.22 -9.41 -1.98
C VAL A 440 1.93 -10.21 -1.72
N LYS A 441 0.89 -9.93 -2.51
CA LYS A 441 -0.44 -10.54 -2.36
C LYS A 441 -0.49 -11.96 -2.90
N ASP A 442 -1.14 -12.84 -2.16
CA ASP A 442 -1.42 -14.21 -2.58
C ASP A 442 -2.74 -14.29 -3.34
N PRO A 443 -2.88 -15.26 -4.28
CA PRO A 443 -4.16 -15.52 -4.91
C PRO A 443 -5.22 -15.82 -3.85
N PRO A 444 -6.49 -15.45 -4.11
CA PRO A 444 -7.57 -15.64 -3.16
C PRO A 444 -7.71 -17.12 -2.76
N PRO A 445 -7.89 -17.44 -1.47
CA PRO A 445 -8.12 -18.81 -1.03
C PRO A 445 -9.49 -19.32 -1.51
N ALA A 446 -9.66 -20.64 -1.46
CA ALA A 446 -10.96 -21.27 -1.69
C ALA A 446 -12.02 -20.67 -0.75
N SER A 447 -13.17 -20.32 -1.31
CA SER A 447 -14.28 -19.75 -0.52
C SER A 447 -15.08 -20.85 0.17
N SER A 448 -15.57 -20.58 1.37
CA SER A 448 -16.43 -21.51 2.11
C SER A 448 -17.51 -20.75 2.87
N LEU A 449 -18.75 -21.25 2.78
CA LEU A 449 -19.86 -20.76 3.58
C LEU A 449 -19.67 -21.14 5.05
N VAL A 450 -19.70 -20.14 5.93
CA VAL A 450 -19.59 -20.33 7.39
C VAL A 450 -20.97 -20.46 8.01
N ALA A 451 -21.90 -19.59 7.63
CA ALA A 451 -23.26 -19.57 8.13
C ALA A 451 -24.21 -18.88 7.16
N SER A 452 -25.49 -19.21 7.22
CA SER A 452 -26.56 -18.56 6.46
C SER A 452 -27.81 -18.42 7.31
N TRP A 453 -28.50 -17.30 7.18
CA TRP A 453 -29.76 -17.04 7.86
C TRP A 453 -30.73 -16.32 6.94
N GLU A 454 -32.01 -16.61 7.11
CA GLU A 454 -33.07 -15.92 6.39
C GLU A 454 -33.21 -14.48 6.92
N ILE A 455 -33.45 -13.54 6.01
CA ILE A 455 -33.76 -12.14 6.32
C ILE A 455 -35.09 -11.77 5.68
N GLU A 456 -35.67 -10.65 6.13
CA GLU A 456 -36.89 -10.15 5.52
C GLU A 456 -36.69 -9.87 4.03
N ALA A 457 -37.56 -10.45 3.19
CA ALA A 457 -37.57 -10.27 1.75
C ALA A 457 -38.12 -8.88 1.36
N SER A 458 -37.47 -7.85 1.88
CA SER A 458 -37.72 -6.44 1.58
C SER A 458 -36.57 -5.90 0.75
N THR A 459 -36.89 -5.23 -0.36
CA THR A 459 -35.89 -4.60 -1.24
C THR A 459 -35.08 -3.55 -0.47
N ALA A 460 -35.71 -2.80 0.43
CA ALA A 460 -35.04 -1.83 1.27
C ALA A 460 -33.99 -2.49 2.19
N VAL A 461 -34.35 -3.59 2.86
CA VAL A 461 -33.41 -4.32 3.74
C VAL A 461 -32.26 -4.90 2.93
N ALA A 462 -32.57 -5.52 1.80
CA ALA A 462 -31.56 -6.15 0.96
C ALA A 462 -30.60 -5.14 0.32
N LEU A 463 -31.05 -3.92 0.01
CA LEU A 463 -30.22 -2.83 -0.52
C LEU A 463 -29.40 -2.11 0.56
N ILE A 464 -29.85 -2.06 1.82
CA ILE A 464 -29.11 -1.37 2.89
C ILE A 464 -27.78 -2.07 3.17
N HIS A 465 -27.77 -3.40 3.27
CA HIS A 465 -26.56 -4.15 3.66
C HIS A 465 -25.36 -3.97 2.71
N PRO A 466 -25.49 -4.16 1.39
CA PRO A 466 -24.36 -4.00 0.46
C PRO A 466 -23.98 -2.54 0.21
N ASN A 467 -24.80 -1.57 0.64
CA ASN A 467 -24.55 -0.14 0.41
C ASN A 467 -24.12 0.62 1.69
N VAL A 468 -24.25 0.02 2.88
CA VAL A 468 -23.88 0.67 4.14
C VAL A 468 -22.52 0.19 4.62
N PHE A 469 -21.60 1.14 4.75
CA PHE A 469 -20.29 0.91 5.36
C PHE A 469 -20.46 0.67 6.87
N THR A 470 -20.11 -0.54 7.31
CA THR A 470 -20.06 -0.84 8.75
C THR A 470 -18.63 -0.79 9.24
N ALA A 471 -18.40 -0.19 10.42
CA ALA A 471 -17.08 -0.14 11.03
C ALA A 471 -16.51 -1.54 11.33
N TRP A 472 -17.39 -2.54 11.42
CA TRP A 472 -17.06 -3.94 11.66
C TRP A 472 -16.47 -4.65 10.43
N ASN A 473 -16.70 -4.13 9.21
CA ASN A 473 -16.15 -4.68 7.98
C ASN A 473 -14.98 -3.83 7.47
N THR A 474 -13.95 -3.69 8.31
CA THR A 474 -12.74 -2.91 8.00
C THR A 474 -11.52 -3.83 7.91
N LYS A 475 -10.78 -3.72 6.81
CA LYS A 475 -9.49 -4.38 6.62
C LYS A 475 -8.38 -3.35 6.79
N MET A 476 -7.40 -3.65 7.64
CA MET A 476 -6.25 -2.76 7.81
C MET A 476 -5.35 -2.87 6.58
N SER A 477 -5.04 -1.72 5.96
CA SER A 477 -4.27 -1.61 4.73
C SER A 477 -3.45 -0.31 4.68
N GLY A 478 -2.82 -0.01 3.55
CA GLY A 478 -2.04 1.22 3.36
C GLY A 478 -0.89 1.33 4.35
N LEU A 479 -0.89 2.39 5.16
CA LEU A 479 0.16 2.63 6.15
C LEU A 479 0.30 1.51 7.18
N TYR A 480 -0.79 0.82 7.50
CA TYR A 480 -0.73 -0.28 8.46
C TYR A 480 0.07 -1.45 7.90
N GLU A 481 -0.20 -1.85 6.66
CA GLU A 481 0.56 -2.88 5.95
C GLU A 481 2.03 -2.49 5.82
N GLU A 482 2.30 -1.24 5.43
CA GLU A 482 3.65 -0.69 5.31
C GLU A 482 4.41 -0.72 6.66
N GLY A 483 3.76 -0.26 7.73
CA GLY A 483 4.32 -0.27 9.08
C GLY A 483 4.59 -1.68 9.59
N MET A 484 3.64 -2.60 9.41
CA MET A 484 3.79 -4.00 9.81
C MET A 484 4.91 -4.70 9.03
N ALA A 485 5.01 -4.49 7.73
CA ALA A 485 6.07 -5.06 6.90
C ALA A 485 7.45 -4.56 7.35
N ILE A 486 7.60 -3.26 7.64
CA ILE A 486 8.83 -2.69 8.21
C ILE A 486 9.14 -3.35 9.56
N LEU A 487 8.15 -3.49 10.45
CA LEU A 487 8.34 -4.10 11.77
C LEU A 487 8.74 -5.58 11.68
N VAL A 488 8.16 -6.34 10.74
CA VAL A 488 8.54 -7.74 10.50
C VAL A 488 9.99 -7.84 10.03
N VAL A 489 10.41 -7.01 9.06
CA VAL A 489 11.81 -7.00 8.60
C VAL A 489 12.76 -6.66 9.73
N LEU A 490 12.46 -5.63 10.51
CA LEU A 490 13.27 -5.23 11.66
C LEU A 490 13.29 -6.34 12.73
N GLY A 491 12.15 -6.98 12.99
CA GLY A 491 11.99 -8.08 13.93
C GLY A 491 12.81 -9.31 13.53
N LEU A 492 12.72 -9.73 12.26
CA LEU A 492 13.51 -10.84 11.72
C LEU A 492 15.00 -10.56 11.76
N ALA A 493 15.42 -9.35 11.40
CA ALA A 493 16.83 -9.00 11.43
C ALA A 493 17.37 -8.85 12.87
N CYS A 494 16.59 -8.33 13.81
CA CYS A 494 16.93 -8.35 15.25
C CYS A 494 16.96 -9.77 15.82
N GLY A 495 15.98 -10.61 15.49
CA GLY A 495 15.90 -12.01 15.91
C GLY A 495 17.06 -12.83 15.36
N GLY A 496 17.38 -12.67 14.07
CA GLY A 496 18.55 -13.30 13.44
C GLY A 496 19.86 -12.87 14.10
N ALA A 497 20.03 -11.58 14.42
CA ALA A 497 21.17 -11.11 15.19
C ALA A 497 21.23 -11.72 16.61
N PHE A 498 20.06 -11.91 17.25
CA PHE A 498 19.93 -12.58 18.55
C PHE A 498 20.34 -14.04 18.50
N PHE A 499 19.83 -14.82 17.55
CA PHE A 499 20.22 -16.21 17.37
C PHE A 499 21.67 -16.37 16.92
N TYR A 500 22.19 -15.47 16.07
CA TYR A 500 23.61 -15.44 15.73
C TYR A 500 24.50 -15.18 16.96
N TRP A 501 24.04 -14.36 17.91
CA TRP A 501 24.75 -14.12 19.17
C TRP A 501 24.62 -15.28 20.16
N LEU A 502 23.49 -15.99 20.17
CA LEU A 502 23.23 -17.12 21.07
C LEU A 502 23.82 -18.44 20.56
N GLY A 503 23.86 -18.67 19.25
CA GLY A 503 24.34 -19.90 18.61
C GLY A 503 25.75 -20.32 19.04
N PRO A 504 26.73 -19.39 19.10
CA PRO A 504 28.06 -19.67 19.64
C PRO A 504 28.10 -19.98 21.14
N ARG A 505 27.03 -19.70 21.90
CA ARG A 505 26.94 -19.98 23.34
C ARG A 505 26.32 -21.32 23.67
N CYS A 506 25.49 -21.86 22.79
CA CYS A 506 24.83 -23.16 22.99
C CYS A 506 25.64 -24.33 22.42
N CYS A 507 26.48 -24.09 21.41
CA CYS A 507 27.15 -25.17 20.68
C CYS A 507 28.63 -25.36 21.04
N ASP A 508 29.25 -24.52 21.87
CA ASP A 508 30.69 -24.61 22.07
C ASP A 508 31.16 -24.18 23.47
N GLY A 509 31.79 -25.11 24.18
CA GLY A 509 32.73 -24.83 25.27
C GLY A 509 34.04 -24.17 24.77
N PHE A 510 33.97 -23.29 23.77
CA PHE A 510 35.12 -22.60 23.19
C PHE A 510 35.33 -21.21 23.80
N LYS A 511 36.61 -20.89 23.93
CA LYS A 511 37.19 -19.76 24.67
C LYS A 511 36.57 -18.42 24.27
N ARG A 512 36.22 -17.64 25.29
CA ARG A 512 35.78 -16.24 25.24
C ARG A 512 36.70 -15.41 24.33
N GLY A 513 36.20 -15.04 23.15
CA GLY A 513 36.68 -13.85 22.44
C GLY A 513 36.17 -12.57 23.14
N PRO A 514 36.94 -11.46 23.11
CA PRO A 514 36.63 -10.27 23.87
C PRO A 514 35.38 -9.55 23.32
N HIS A 515 34.48 -9.18 24.24
CA HIS A 515 33.43 -8.17 24.10
C HIS A 515 32.80 -7.96 22.72
N VAL A 516 31.72 -8.69 22.46
CA VAL A 516 30.79 -8.44 21.35
C VAL A 516 29.97 -7.16 21.65
N GLN A 517 30.55 -5.98 21.42
CA GLN A 517 29.86 -4.67 21.38
C GLN A 517 28.96 -4.50 20.12
N THR A 518 28.72 -5.57 19.35
CA THR A 518 28.30 -5.45 17.94
C THR A 518 26.79 -5.54 17.67
N MET A 519 25.95 -5.83 18.66
CA MET A 519 24.50 -5.91 18.42
C MET A 519 23.83 -4.58 18.03
N PRO A 520 24.06 -3.45 18.74
CA PRO A 520 23.56 -2.16 18.28
C PRO A 520 24.24 -1.67 16.99
N LEU A 521 25.32 -2.31 16.53
CA LEU A 521 26.07 -1.90 15.33
C LEU A 521 25.46 -2.38 14.01
N LEU A 522 24.40 -3.20 13.99
CA LEU A 522 23.81 -3.62 12.70
C LEU A 522 23.10 -2.44 12.04
N PHE A 523 22.14 -1.83 12.76
CA PHE A 523 21.28 -0.75 12.27
C PHE A 523 21.74 0.65 12.68
N PHE A 524 22.24 0.76 13.91
CA PHE A 524 22.65 2.02 14.48
C PHE A 524 24.17 2.16 14.41
N ALA A 525 24.62 3.40 14.34
CA ALA A 525 26.02 3.72 14.47
C ALA A 525 26.18 5.09 15.11
N LYS A 526 27.30 5.23 15.82
CA LYS A 526 27.66 6.49 16.43
C LYS A 526 28.21 7.42 15.36
N THR A 527 27.66 8.63 15.29
CA THR A 527 28.37 9.79 14.77
C THR A 527 29.23 10.31 15.91
N THR A 528 30.54 10.13 15.77
CA THR A 528 31.55 10.63 16.70
C THR A 528 31.88 12.09 16.38
N SER A 529 32.63 12.75 17.27
CA SER A 529 32.92 14.20 17.35
C SER A 529 32.02 15.12 16.51
N ILE A 530 30.94 15.50 17.17
CA ILE A 530 29.90 16.40 16.70
C ILE A 530 30.32 17.83 17.07
N PRO A 531 30.26 18.79 16.14
CA PRO A 531 30.65 20.16 16.44
C PRO A 531 29.69 20.80 17.44
N ALA A 532 30.19 21.71 18.27
CA ALA A 532 29.37 22.40 19.28
C ALA A 532 28.34 23.35 18.65
N SER A 533 28.48 23.64 17.36
CA SER A 533 27.46 24.28 16.52
C SER A 533 26.16 23.48 16.42
N ALA A 534 26.18 22.16 16.65
CA ALA A 534 25.00 21.31 16.63
C ALA A 534 24.01 21.68 17.75
N GLY A 535 22.75 21.90 17.40
CA GLY A 535 21.72 22.38 18.32
C GLY A 535 21.77 23.88 18.61
N VAL A 536 22.76 24.62 18.08
CA VAL A 536 22.85 26.08 18.18
C VAL A 536 22.66 26.74 16.82
N LEU A 537 23.47 26.34 15.83
CA LEU A 537 23.44 26.85 14.47
C LEU A 537 22.53 26.03 13.55
N TRP A 538 22.22 24.81 13.93
CA TRP A 538 21.37 23.91 13.15
C TRP A 538 20.72 22.86 14.05
N ASP A 539 19.58 22.32 13.60
CA ASP A 539 18.78 21.36 14.36
C ASP A 539 19.51 20.03 14.57
N ALA A 540 19.77 19.67 15.82
CA ALA A 540 20.46 18.45 16.20
C ALA A 540 19.76 17.14 15.73
N THR A 541 18.46 17.18 15.39
CA THR A 541 17.76 16.00 14.81
C THR A 541 18.32 15.56 13.46
N PHE A 542 19.16 16.39 12.84
CA PHE A 542 19.96 16.05 11.68
C PHE A 542 20.86 14.82 11.89
N LEU A 543 21.18 14.49 13.14
CA LEU A 543 21.97 13.32 13.54
C LEU A 543 21.13 12.02 13.60
N SER A 544 19.89 12.03 13.10
CA SER A 544 19.06 10.84 12.91
C SER A 544 19.68 9.83 11.94
N VAL A 545 20.52 10.29 11.01
CA VAL A 545 21.34 9.46 10.14
C VAL A 545 22.79 9.48 10.63
N SER A 546 23.41 8.30 10.72
CA SER A 546 24.81 8.19 11.11
C SER A 546 25.74 8.64 9.97
N TRP A 547 26.75 9.42 10.32
CA TRP A 547 27.74 9.94 9.39
C TRP A 547 28.99 9.07 9.25
N ASP A 548 29.30 8.22 10.23
CA ASP A 548 30.60 7.53 10.30
C ASP A 548 30.54 6.06 9.83
N ALA A 549 29.35 5.52 9.53
CA ALA A 549 29.18 4.08 9.33
C ALA A 549 28.32 3.72 8.10
N ASP A 550 28.48 4.48 7.02
CA ASP A 550 27.88 4.10 5.74
C ASP A 550 28.82 3.22 4.90
N ILE A 551 28.26 2.23 4.20
CA ILE A 551 29.00 1.29 3.35
C ILE A 551 29.70 2.02 2.20
N PHE A 552 29.16 3.18 1.80
CA PHE A 552 29.67 4.00 0.72
C PHE A 552 30.81 4.95 1.14
N LEU A 553 31.13 5.04 2.44
CA LEU A 553 32.22 5.88 2.92
C LEU A 553 33.57 5.14 2.90
N PRO A 554 34.69 5.84 2.61
CA PRO A 554 36.02 5.27 2.81
C PRO A 554 36.24 4.88 4.28
N ARG A 555 36.70 3.65 4.54
CA ARG A 555 36.98 3.09 5.90
C ARG A 555 37.91 3.94 6.78
N ALA A 556 38.60 4.93 6.22
CA ALA A 556 39.53 5.82 6.90
C ALA A 556 39.17 7.31 6.79
N ALA A 557 37.94 7.66 6.35
CA ALA A 557 37.57 9.04 6.04
C ALA A 557 37.63 10.00 7.25
N PHE A 558 37.46 9.50 8.47
CA PHE A 558 37.26 10.33 9.68
C PHE A 558 38.02 9.82 10.91
N GLY A 559 39.33 9.60 10.80
CA GLY A 559 40.20 9.45 11.98
C GLY A 559 40.28 10.74 12.81
N LYS A 560 40.81 10.68 14.04
CA LYS A 560 40.99 11.87 14.91
C LYS A 560 41.76 13.01 14.23
N GLU A 561 42.67 12.69 13.31
CA GLU A 561 43.44 13.66 12.53
C GLU A 561 42.59 14.51 11.57
N HIS A 562 41.35 14.09 11.25
CA HIS A 562 40.44 14.75 10.32
C HIS A 562 39.18 15.34 10.99
N GLU A 563 39.18 15.50 12.31
CA GLU A 563 38.05 16.03 13.09
C GLU A 563 37.58 17.41 12.60
N LYS A 564 38.51 18.32 12.30
CA LYS A 564 38.20 19.68 11.79
C LYS A 564 37.48 19.62 10.44
N ASP A 565 37.94 18.75 9.55
CA ASP A 565 37.32 18.55 8.24
C ASP A 565 35.91 17.96 8.39
N ARG A 566 35.70 17.09 9.39
CA ARG A 566 34.37 16.54 9.67
C ARG A 566 33.41 17.59 10.22
N HIS A 567 33.82 18.40 11.20
CA HIS A 567 32.99 19.50 11.70
C HIS A 567 32.57 20.43 10.57
N ARG A 568 33.52 20.73 9.67
CA ARG A 568 33.28 21.52 8.47
C ARG A 568 32.24 20.88 7.54
N LEU A 569 32.31 19.57 7.30
CA LEU A 569 31.32 18.85 6.48
C LEU A 569 29.93 18.81 7.13
N LEU A 570 29.86 18.52 8.43
CA LEU A 570 28.61 18.53 9.22
C LEU A 570 27.92 19.89 9.15
N ASN A 571 28.67 20.95 9.42
CA ASN A 571 28.17 22.32 9.33
C ASN A 571 27.77 22.68 7.91
N LEU A 572 28.57 22.33 6.90
CA LEU A 572 28.25 22.62 5.50
C LEU A 572 26.89 22.03 5.12
N VAL A 573 26.64 20.75 5.43
CA VAL A 573 25.39 20.09 5.04
C VAL A 573 24.20 20.62 5.82
N ALA A 574 24.35 20.87 7.12
CA ALA A 574 23.25 21.34 7.96
C ALA A 574 22.91 22.82 7.71
N LEU A 575 23.91 23.66 7.42
CA LEU A 575 23.72 25.09 7.14
C LEU A 575 23.25 25.38 5.70
N THR A 576 23.46 24.44 4.77
CA THR A 576 22.93 24.55 3.39
C THR A 576 21.50 24.05 3.25
N ASP A 577 20.90 23.51 4.32
CA ASP A 577 19.46 23.26 4.36
C ASP A 577 18.70 24.60 4.23
N PRO A 578 17.82 24.77 3.22
CA PRO A 578 17.15 26.03 2.95
C PRO A 578 16.37 26.57 4.16
N LEU A 579 15.63 25.71 4.87
CA LEU A 579 14.86 26.10 6.05
C LEU A 579 15.78 26.59 7.17
N ASN A 580 16.85 25.85 7.47
CA ASN A 580 17.81 26.24 8.48
C ASN A 580 18.54 27.54 8.10
N TYR A 581 18.94 27.70 6.84
CA TYR A 581 19.55 28.93 6.34
C TYR A 581 18.63 30.14 6.50
N LEU A 582 17.36 30.02 6.10
CA LEU A 582 16.37 31.09 6.24
C LEU A 582 16.09 31.41 7.72
N TRP A 583 16.01 30.38 8.58
CA TRP A 583 15.85 30.57 10.02
C TRP A 583 17.02 31.36 10.62
N LEU A 584 18.26 31.01 10.27
CA LEU A 584 19.44 31.77 10.70
C LEU A 584 19.45 33.20 10.15
N HIS A 585 19.13 33.36 8.86
CA HIS A 585 19.19 34.65 8.20
C HIS A 585 18.12 35.63 8.71
N PHE A 586 16.91 35.16 8.97
CA PHE A 586 15.80 36.01 9.39
C PHE A 586 15.66 36.08 10.91
N HIS A 587 15.65 34.93 11.61
CA HIS A 587 15.29 34.84 13.02
C HIS A 587 16.46 34.83 13.99
N ALA A 588 17.63 34.30 13.62
CA ALA A 588 18.79 34.21 14.52
C ALA A 588 19.55 35.54 14.74
N THR A 589 18.85 36.67 14.85
CA THR A 589 19.44 38.00 15.12
C THR A 589 20.19 38.08 16.44
N ARG A 590 19.91 37.18 17.39
CA ARG A 590 20.48 37.17 18.74
C ARG A 590 21.55 36.11 18.95
N ILE A 591 21.81 35.26 17.96
CA ILE A 591 22.86 34.24 18.09
C ILE A 591 24.22 34.91 17.88
N ALA A 592 25.03 34.91 18.93
CA ALA A 592 26.40 35.40 18.91
C ALA A 592 27.37 34.21 18.91
N LEU A 593 28.40 34.28 18.09
CA LEU A 593 29.54 33.37 18.13
C LEU A 593 30.73 34.08 18.76
N ASN A 594 31.49 33.31 19.54
CA ASN A 594 32.67 33.78 20.25
C ASN A 594 33.92 33.34 19.48
N LYS A 595 34.81 34.29 19.21
CA LYS A 595 36.10 34.05 18.55
C LYS A 595 37.16 33.85 19.61
N TYR A 596 37.81 32.68 19.60
CA TYR A 596 38.85 32.33 20.56
C TYR A 596 40.22 32.28 19.90
N ARG A 597 41.27 32.58 20.68
CA ARG A 597 42.68 32.31 20.33
C ARG A 597 43.24 31.31 21.33
N ILE A 598 43.84 30.24 20.82
CA ILE A 598 44.62 29.30 21.65
C ILE A 598 46.00 29.92 21.90
N GLU A 599 46.42 30.01 23.16
CA GLU A 599 47.67 30.70 23.51
C GLU A 599 48.93 30.03 22.91
N GLY A 600 49.02 28.69 22.96
CA GLY A 600 50.20 27.97 22.48
C GLY A 600 50.30 27.91 20.95
N THR A 601 49.23 27.51 20.27
CA THR A 601 49.23 27.34 18.80
C THR A 601 48.95 28.63 18.03
N LYS A 602 48.45 29.67 18.70
CA LYS A 602 47.91 30.91 18.11
C LYS A 602 46.77 30.66 17.12
N GLU A 603 46.19 29.45 17.10
CA GLU A 603 45.07 29.12 16.25
C GLU A 603 43.83 29.92 16.70
N VAL A 604 43.08 30.41 15.72
CA VAL A 604 41.87 31.21 15.94
C VAL A 604 40.68 30.46 15.37
N PHE A 605 39.62 30.33 16.17
CA PHE A 605 38.40 29.63 15.76
C PHE A 605 37.15 30.25 16.37
N TRP A 606 36.00 29.98 15.76
CA TRP A 606 34.68 30.38 16.27
C TRP A 606 34.03 29.25 17.05
N HIS A 607 33.33 29.57 18.13
CA HIS A 607 32.62 28.60 18.96
C HIS A 607 31.39 29.24 19.61
N PRO A 608 30.24 28.52 19.73
CA PRO A 608 29.01 29.09 20.28
C PRO A 608 29.01 29.21 21.81
N GLN A 609 29.80 28.39 22.50
CA GLN A 609 29.82 28.37 23.96
C GLN A 609 30.72 29.46 24.57
N PRO A 610 30.49 29.85 25.85
CA PRO A 610 31.35 30.78 26.58
C PRO A 610 32.70 30.17 26.99
N GLU A 611 33.66 31.04 27.29
CA GLU A 611 35.07 30.69 27.52
C GLU A 611 35.29 29.59 28.56
N HIS A 612 34.55 29.65 29.67
CA HIS A 612 34.68 28.67 30.74
C HIS A 612 34.29 27.26 30.31
N LYS A 613 33.32 27.09 29.39
CA LYS A 613 32.94 25.78 28.86
C LYS A 613 33.96 25.28 27.84
N VAL A 614 34.41 26.17 26.95
CA VAL A 614 35.45 25.86 25.94
C VAL A 614 36.73 25.37 26.61
N ASN A 615 37.13 26.01 27.72
CA ASN A 615 38.32 25.62 28.47
C ASN A 615 38.10 24.39 29.36
N ALA A 616 36.86 24.10 29.76
CA ALA A 616 36.53 22.87 30.50
C ALA A 616 36.53 21.63 29.59
N ASP A 617 36.17 21.79 28.32
CA ASP A 617 36.07 20.71 27.33
C ASP A 617 37.40 20.43 26.60
N ARG A 618 38.45 21.24 26.82
CA ARG A 618 39.78 21.03 26.24
C ARG A 618 40.66 20.16 27.15
N ASP A 619 41.19 19.08 26.59
CA ASP A 619 42.20 18.23 27.24
C ASP A 619 43.63 18.84 27.18
N ASP A 620 43.83 19.84 26.33
CA ASP A 620 45.12 20.51 26.15
C ASP A 620 45.42 21.47 27.30
N LYS A 621 46.69 21.58 27.72
CA LYS A 621 47.13 22.54 28.75
C LYS A 621 47.00 24.02 28.34
N ASP A 622 46.75 24.29 27.06
CA ASP A 622 46.67 25.63 26.50
C ASP A 622 45.25 26.22 26.62
N LYS A 623 45.15 27.38 27.27
CA LYS A 623 43.90 28.12 27.44
C LYS A 623 43.47 28.78 26.12
N ALA A 624 42.17 28.73 25.86
CA ALA A 624 41.52 29.50 24.81
C ALA A 624 41.04 30.82 25.41
N THR A 625 41.52 31.95 24.86
CA THR A 625 41.17 33.30 25.30
C THR A 625 40.17 33.92 24.33
N LEU A 626 39.13 34.58 24.86
CA LEU A 626 38.13 35.26 24.06
C LEU A 626 38.73 36.51 23.40
N ILE A 627 38.73 36.57 22.07
CA ILE A 627 39.19 37.73 21.29
C ILE A 627 38.04 38.68 20.99
N ALA A 628 36.92 38.13 20.54
CA ALA A 628 35.81 38.91 20.01
C ALA A 628 34.51 38.12 20.08
N THR A 629 33.39 38.85 20.12
CA THR A 629 32.06 38.27 20.02
C THR A 629 31.36 38.95 18.85
N ALA A 630 30.80 38.17 17.94
CA ALA A 630 30.14 38.69 16.75
C ALA A 630 28.78 38.02 16.56
N LEU A 631 27.79 38.81 16.15
CA LEU A 631 26.51 38.28 15.73
C LEU A 631 26.67 37.48 14.44
N ILE A 632 25.97 36.36 14.35
CA ILE A 632 26.08 35.43 13.21
C ILE A 632 25.88 36.12 11.85
N LYS A 633 24.98 37.11 11.78
CA LYS A 633 24.70 37.89 10.56
C LYS A 633 25.89 38.70 10.04
N ARG A 634 26.88 39.00 10.87
CA ARG A 634 28.09 39.76 10.49
C ARG A 634 29.25 38.85 10.06
N LEU A 635 29.09 37.54 10.22
CA LEU A 635 30.11 36.56 9.91
C LEU A 635 30.00 36.11 8.47
N SER A 636 31.15 35.76 7.88
CA SER A 636 31.17 35.22 6.52
C SER A 636 30.67 33.78 6.51
N TRP A 637 30.24 33.29 5.34
CA TRP A 637 29.85 31.89 5.15
C TRP A 637 30.93 30.90 5.61
N ARG A 638 32.20 31.22 5.38
CA ARG A 638 33.33 30.39 5.84
C ARG A 638 33.42 30.35 7.36
N ASP A 639 33.23 31.49 8.03
CA ASP A 639 33.22 31.54 9.50
C ASP A 639 32.08 30.69 10.11
N TRP A 640 30.95 30.56 9.42
CA TRP A 640 29.85 29.69 9.86
C TRP A 640 30.22 28.23 9.77
N ILE A 641 30.81 27.82 8.64
CA ILE A 641 31.17 26.42 8.40
C ILE A 641 32.36 25.99 9.29
N ASP A 642 33.34 26.86 9.49
CA ASP A 642 34.55 26.57 10.26
C ASP A 642 34.33 26.68 11.79
N CYS A 643 33.08 26.94 12.23
CA CYS A 643 32.70 26.97 13.64
C CYS A 643 32.87 25.58 14.29
N ARG A 644 33.55 25.52 15.43
CA ARG A 644 33.87 24.27 16.14
C ARG A 644 32.77 23.83 17.08
#